data_AF-A0A522U789-F1
#
_entry.id   AF-A0A522U789-F1
#
_cell.length_a   1.000
_cell.length_b   1.000
_cell.length_c   1.000
_cell.angle_alpha   90.00
_cell.angle_beta   90.00
_cell.angle_gamma   90.00
#
_symmetry.space_group_name_H-M   'P 1'
#
loop_
_entity.id
_entity.type
_entity.pdbx_description
1 polymer ?
#
loop_
_entity_poly.entity_id
_entity_poly.type
_entity_poly.pdbx_seq_one_letter_code
_entity_poly.pdbx_strand_id
1 'polypeptide(L)'
;MARNDSDTMAKIQLRRCALCQEPGHNKSTCPQRHDFEVAKPSAALHFFVHHTNRDSSPSPHVVNLKEKEELWRDIESCEPEHGPKNDDYYFYHIKHAGHDDPRQTPVVNILPQDLDAPTPRPLPKKSQPKNDKKFFSGAVRSFRKTFTPARAAVIVSILTLVAFAPSSAQNYYLSVKSTAATAAESGAAAFSALRDSTAAIMSGQLDLARSALENALRNFNLAVETLNSNHRFLQTAAASLPIVGRDVSGKQKLLLAGQAIARGNAELLQGATEMERADADLAKKLNGLVSYIQLSVPEFQKALASLKDVSDDSLPENFQPALQTVKSVFPALVNDLSDIARLAQSISEISGARGLRRYLLIFQNPNEIRATGGFMGSFALLEIEDGKMRNLTVPPGGSYDLQGQLDTYLEPPAPLLLSNKRWEFQDANWFPDFPASAQKILWFYRHSRGITADGVIAINATALNRALELTGPVADKKRGLILAKDNALDVISKVVEFGPEKKDKKPKQILSDLAPIFADYFQNLKAGETLPALSSLLDALQKKEIQVYFNDKATQNIMEEFGWAGKMANTYPDQDYLMVVNSNLQGQKSDAAISQLVSHQAVAQADGSIIDSVVIERKHNGVPGEPLYGQTNIDYIRVYVPAGSELKSASGFVWPDEKKFKAPAAFYQKDAFLAGLEKEIAIDDRSGTRVTDEFGKRAFGNWLITEPGQTSRVEFVYQLPWLAFAADKANSLKWAEKIFGGAISARYQLVAQKQSGVESAFESQFIFPAGWTPVWRQGENMTLAGNGADVSQTMLDTDKIWSLVLEKE
;
A
#
# COMPACT_ATOMS: atom_id res chain seq x y z
N MET A 1 -43.06 -50.21 16.82
CA MET A 1 -44.48 -50.05 16.46
C MET A 1 -44.77 -48.55 16.51
N ALA A 2 -44.72 -47.85 15.38
CA ALA A 2 -45.75 -47.73 14.33
C ALA A 2 -46.56 -46.43 14.50
N ARG A 3 -46.41 -45.57 13.48
CA ARG A 3 -47.09 -44.31 13.09
C ARG A 3 -48.63 -44.28 13.28
N ASN A 4 -49.23 -43.09 13.50
CA ASN A 4 -49.79 -42.25 12.43
C ASN A 4 -50.41 -40.90 12.90
N ASP A 5 -49.84 -39.82 12.37
CA ASP A 5 -50.35 -38.60 11.71
C ASP A 5 -51.71 -37.88 11.98
N SER A 6 -51.61 -36.56 11.70
CA SER A 6 -52.58 -35.51 11.33
C SER A 6 -53.13 -34.67 12.50
N ASP A 7 -53.22 -33.34 12.48
CA ASP A 7 -53.08 -32.33 11.43
C ASP A 7 -53.04 -30.93 12.09
N THR A 8 -52.12 -30.03 11.71
CA THR A 8 -52.29 -28.55 11.60
C THR A 8 -50.96 -27.88 11.24
N MET A 9 -50.67 -27.87 9.94
CA MET A 9 -49.64 -27.00 9.35
C MET A 9 -50.04 -25.52 9.46
N ALA A 10 -49.20 -24.70 10.10
CA ALA A 10 -49.23 -23.25 9.93
C ALA A 10 -48.79 -22.91 8.50
N LYS A 11 -49.72 -22.37 7.71
CA LYS A 11 -49.58 -22.01 6.29
C LYS A 11 -48.37 -21.11 6.03
N ILE A 12 -47.53 -21.54 5.10
CA ILE A 12 -46.48 -20.74 4.45
C ILE A 12 -47.12 -19.47 3.85
N GLN A 13 -46.68 -18.28 4.28
CA GLN A 13 -47.08 -17.03 3.65
C GLN A 13 -46.31 -16.86 2.33
N LEU A 14 -46.96 -17.16 1.20
CA LEU A 14 -46.46 -16.82 -0.13
C LEU A 14 -46.52 -15.30 -0.32
N ARG A 15 -45.40 -14.66 -0.69
CA ARG A 15 -45.33 -13.23 -1.05
C ARG A 15 -46.41 -12.90 -2.10
N ARG A 16 -47.18 -11.85 -1.83
CA ARG A 16 -48.20 -11.31 -2.75
C ARG A 16 -47.55 -10.37 -3.76
N CYS A 17 -48.02 -10.40 -5.00
CA CYS A 17 -47.56 -9.51 -6.06
C CYS A 17 -47.80 -8.04 -5.69
N ALA A 18 -46.78 -7.20 -5.76
CA ALA A 18 -46.89 -5.78 -5.39
C ALA A 18 -47.82 -4.97 -6.31
N LEU A 19 -48.20 -5.51 -7.48
CA LEU A 19 -49.09 -4.85 -8.44
C LEU A 19 -50.57 -5.18 -8.19
N CYS A 20 -50.91 -6.47 -8.07
CA CYS A 20 -52.30 -6.94 -7.98
C CYS A 20 -52.66 -7.61 -6.64
N GLN A 21 -51.70 -7.79 -5.74
CA GLN A 21 -51.86 -8.42 -4.42
C GLN A 21 -52.26 -9.92 -4.42
N GLU A 22 -52.23 -10.58 -5.57
CA GLU A 22 -52.43 -12.02 -5.71
C GLU A 22 -51.12 -12.81 -5.48
N PRO A 23 -51.16 -14.01 -4.87
CA PRO A 23 -49.98 -14.86 -4.67
C PRO A 23 -49.57 -15.62 -5.95
N GLY A 24 -48.34 -16.14 -5.97
CA GLY A 24 -47.87 -17.07 -7.01
C GLY A 24 -47.16 -16.45 -8.23
N HIS A 25 -46.96 -15.12 -8.26
CA HIS A 25 -46.18 -14.43 -9.29
C HIS A 25 -45.62 -13.10 -8.76
N ASN A 26 -44.68 -12.48 -9.49
CA ASN A 26 -44.06 -11.20 -9.12
C ASN A 26 -44.47 -10.07 -10.08
N LYS A 27 -44.05 -8.84 -9.80
CA LYS A 27 -44.41 -7.66 -10.61
C LYS A 27 -44.06 -7.83 -12.10
N SER A 28 -42.96 -8.53 -12.42
CA SER A 28 -42.54 -8.73 -13.81
C SER A 28 -43.38 -9.76 -14.57
N THR A 29 -44.00 -10.71 -13.88
CA THR A 29 -44.83 -11.79 -14.47
C THR A 29 -46.32 -11.63 -14.17
N CYS A 30 -46.74 -10.43 -13.73
CA CYS A 30 -48.13 -10.16 -13.35
C CYS A 30 -49.06 -10.13 -14.58
N PRO A 31 -50.16 -10.91 -14.60
CA PRO A 31 -51.10 -10.91 -15.72
C PRO A 31 -51.80 -9.55 -15.93
N GLN A 32 -51.84 -8.72 -14.88
CA GLN A 32 -52.43 -7.37 -14.90
C GLN A 32 -51.41 -6.28 -15.25
N ARG A 33 -50.19 -6.65 -15.65
CA ARG A 33 -49.18 -5.72 -16.14
C ARG A 33 -49.56 -5.27 -17.55
N HIS A 34 -50.45 -4.30 -17.66
CA HIS A 34 -50.61 -3.53 -18.89
C HIS A 34 -49.50 -2.49 -18.98
N ASP A 35 -48.94 -2.33 -20.18
CA ASP A 35 -47.82 -1.46 -20.49
C ASP A 35 -48.08 -0.04 -20.00
N PHE A 36 -47.38 0.37 -18.96
CA PHE A 36 -47.32 1.76 -18.56
C PHE A 36 -46.50 2.51 -19.62
N GLU A 37 -47.15 3.39 -20.39
CA GLU A 37 -46.46 4.45 -21.11
C GLU A 37 -45.58 5.22 -20.11
N VAL A 38 -44.28 5.13 -20.30
CA VAL A 38 -43.30 5.85 -19.49
C VAL A 38 -43.46 7.33 -19.79
N ALA A 39 -43.91 8.11 -18.80
CA ALA A 39 -44.02 9.55 -18.93
C ALA A 39 -42.66 10.17 -19.31
N LYS A 40 -42.67 11.08 -20.29
CA LYS A 40 -41.48 11.84 -20.69
C LYS A 40 -40.94 12.62 -19.47
N PRO A 41 -39.63 12.54 -19.18
CA PRO A 41 -39.01 13.23 -18.07
C PRO A 41 -39.11 14.75 -18.24
N SER A 42 -39.44 15.46 -17.15
CA SER A 42 -39.60 16.93 -17.11
C SER A 42 -38.28 17.69 -16.92
N ALA A 43 -37.14 16.99 -16.92
CA ALA A 43 -35.80 17.56 -16.75
C ALA A 43 -34.81 16.91 -17.73
N ALA A 44 -33.77 17.66 -18.11
CA ALA A 44 -32.70 17.14 -18.95
C ALA A 44 -32.00 15.96 -18.27
N LEU A 45 -31.91 14.83 -18.96
CA LEU A 45 -31.16 13.67 -18.54
C LEU A 45 -29.71 13.82 -18.99
N HIS A 46 -28.77 13.65 -18.06
CA HIS A 46 -27.35 13.58 -18.37
C HIS A 46 -26.93 12.11 -18.45
N PHE A 47 -26.29 11.72 -19.55
CA PHE A 47 -25.73 10.39 -19.76
C PHE A 47 -24.29 10.50 -20.27
N PHE A 48 -23.46 9.56 -19.84
CA PHE A 48 -22.09 9.43 -20.32
C PHE A 48 -22.09 8.58 -21.59
N VAL A 49 -21.56 9.13 -22.69
CA VAL A 49 -21.38 8.39 -23.95
C VAL A 49 -19.90 8.00 -24.05
N HIS A 50 -19.63 6.70 -24.09
CA HIS A 50 -18.29 6.17 -24.36
C HIS A 50 -18.24 5.63 -25.78
N HIS A 51 -17.32 6.13 -26.61
CA HIS A 51 -17.03 5.54 -27.91
C HIS A 51 -16.10 4.34 -27.74
N THR A 52 -16.53 3.16 -28.18
CA THR A 52 -15.70 1.96 -28.22
C THR A 52 -15.37 1.60 -29.68
N ASN A 53 -14.12 1.22 -29.95
CA ASN A 53 -13.69 0.74 -31.28
C ASN A 53 -13.90 -0.78 -31.48
N ARG A 54 -14.70 -1.42 -30.62
CA ARG A 54 -15.03 -2.85 -30.68
C ARG A 54 -16.51 -3.05 -30.38
N ASP A 55 -17.13 -3.99 -31.08
CA ASP A 55 -18.50 -4.44 -30.80
C ASP A 55 -18.57 -4.92 -29.33
N SER A 56 -19.38 -4.23 -28.54
CA SER A 56 -19.52 -4.51 -27.12
C SER A 56 -20.30 -5.80 -26.89
N SER A 57 -19.81 -6.63 -25.96
CA SER A 57 -20.53 -7.79 -25.40
C SER A 57 -21.96 -7.41 -24.96
N PRO A 58 -22.97 -8.29 -25.12
CA PRO A 58 -24.38 -7.95 -24.89
C PRO A 58 -24.68 -7.91 -23.39
N SER A 59 -24.25 -6.85 -22.71
CA SER A 59 -24.75 -6.52 -21.39
C SER A 59 -26.15 -5.91 -21.52
N PRO A 60 -27.16 -6.36 -20.77
CA PRO A 60 -28.51 -5.77 -20.79
C PRO A 60 -28.56 -4.31 -20.30
N HIS A 61 -27.43 -3.77 -19.82
CA HIS A 61 -27.29 -2.37 -19.40
C HIS A 61 -26.57 -1.48 -20.43
N VAL A 62 -26.16 -2.03 -21.58
CA VAL A 62 -25.50 -1.28 -22.66
C VAL A 62 -26.46 -1.21 -23.85
N VAL A 63 -26.83 0.01 -24.23
CA VAL A 63 -27.68 0.25 -25.40
C VAL A 63 -26.79 0.71 -26.55
N ASN A 64 -26.77 -0.05 -27.64
CA ASN A 64 -26.12 0.38 -28.87
C ASN A 64 -26.95 1.51 -29.50
N LEU A 65 -26.50 2.75 -29.34
CA LEU A 65 -27.21 3.91 -29.88
C LEU A 65 -27.29 3.87 -31.42
N LYS A 66 -26.31 3.26 -32.12
CA LYS A 66 -26.38 3.10 -33.59
C LYS A 66 -27.56 2.25 -34.06
N GLU A 67 -28.06 1.34 -33.23
CA GLU A 67 -29.16 0.44 -33.56
C GLU A 67 -30.53 0.97 -33.10
N LYS A 68 -30.56 2.10 -32.39
CA LYS A 68 -31.76 2.68 -31.77
C LYS A 68 -31.91 4.17 -32.08
N GLU A 69 -31.68 4.55 -33.33
CA GLU A 69 -31.66 5.93 -33.84
C GLU A 69 -32.91 6.75 -33.46
N GLU A 70 -34.06 6.08 -33.34
CA GLU A 70 -35.34 6.71 -32.97
C GLU A 70 -35.38 7.27 -31.54
N LEU A 71 -34.51 6.80 -30.63
CA LEU A 71 -34.52 7.20 -29.21
C LEU A 71 -33.71 8.47 -28.92
N TRP A 72 -32.86 8.93 -29.85
CA TRP A 72 -31.90 10.02 -29.60
C TRP A 72 -31.83 11.07 -30.73
N ARG A 73 -32.73 11.00 -31.71
CA ARG A 73 -32.81 11.92 -32.85
C ARG A 73 -33.09 13.38 -32.48
N ASP A 74 -33.67 13.61 -31.30
CA ASP A 74 -34.04 14.94 -30.78
C ASP A 74 -32.99 15.54 -29.81
N ILE A 75 -31.82 14.92 -29.68
CA ILE A 75 -30.74 15.42 -28.81
C ILE A 75 -29.89 16.41 -29.62
N GLU A 76 -30.00 17.70 -29.32
CA GLU A 76 -29.13 18.73 -29.90
C GLU A 76 -27.66 18.45 -29.52
N SER A 77 -26.79 18.42 -30.53
CA SER A 77 -25.43 17.87 -30.47
C SER A 77 -24.48 18.59 -29.51
N CYS A 78 -23.64 17.82 -28.82
CA CYS A 78 -22.38 18.29 -28.25
C CYS A 78 -21.25 18.09 -29.27
N GLU A 79 -20.68 19.17 -29.82
CA GLU A 79 -19.45 19.07 -30.60
C GLU A 79 -18.21 19.06 -29.68
N PRO A 80 -17.22 18.19 -29.91
CA PRO A 80 -15.94 18.25 -29.21
C PRO A 80 -14.96 19.22 -29.90
N GLU A 81 -14.46 20.24 -29.20
CA GLU A 81 -13.28 20.99 -29.65
C GLU A 81 -12.00 20.18 -29.38
N HIS A 82 -11.15 20.04 -30.40
CA HIS A 82 -9.89 19.31 -30.33
C HIS A 82 -8.80 20.14 -29.63
N GLY A 83 -8.36 19.69 -28.45
CA GLY A 83 -7.12 20.15 -27.82
C GLY A 83 -5.89 19.40 -28.36
N PRO A 84 -4.71 20.04 -28.48
CA PRO A 84 -3.54 19.43 -29.08
C PRO A 84 -2.76 18.60 -28.04
N LYS A 85 -3.27 17.40 -27.70
CA LYS A 85 -2.56 16.18 -27.23
C LYS A 85 -3.52 15.21 -26.52
N ASN A 86 -3.41 13.93 -26.90
CA ASN A 86 -4.10 12.71 -26.45
C ASN A 86 -4.84 12.69 -25.08
N ASP A 87 -6.06 12.15 -25.16
CA ASP A 87 -6.80 11.30 -24.20
C ASP A 87 -7.32 11.86 -22.85
N ASP A 88 -7.73 13.12 -22.77
CA ASP A 88 -8.62 13.61 -21.69
C ASP A 88 -9.79 14.44 -22.26
N TYR A 89 -11.04 14.06 -21.95
CA TYR A 89 -12.24 14.89 -22.23
C TYR A 89 -12.73 15.50 -20.90
N TYR A 90 -12.76 16.84 -20.81
CA TYR A 90 -13.42 17.56 -19.72
C TYR A 90 -14.66 18.27 -20.25
N PHE A 91 -15.81 18.10 -19.59
CA PHE A 91 -17.04 18.85 -19.87
C PHE A 91 -17.27 19.89 -18.77
N TYR A 92 -17.27 21.17 -19.12
CA TYR A 92 -17.79 22.25 -18.27
C TYR A 92 -18.90 22.99 -19.02
N HIS A 93 -20.04 23.17 -18.36
CA HIS A 93 -21.12 24.04 -18.82
C HIS A 93 -20.81 25.49 -18.39
N ILE A 94 -20.50 26.38 -19.34
CA ILE A 94 -20.65 27.83 -19.14
C ILE A 94 -21.44 28.39 -20.32
N LYS A 95 -22.56 29.04 -20.01
CA LYS A 95 -23.40 29.77 -20.97
C LYS A 95 -22.75 31.12 -21.24
N HIS A 96 -22.36 31.43 -22.47
CA HIS A 96 -22.21 32.82 -22.91
C HIS A 96 -22.78 33.05 -24.32
N ALA A 97 -23.54 34.13 -24.39
CA ALA A 97 -24.27 34.58 -25.56
C ALA A 97 -23.42 35.52 -26.42
N GLY A 98 -23.55 35.37 -27.74
CA GLY A 98 -23.53 36.49 -28.69
C GLY A 98 -22.21 36.89 -29.36
N HIS A 99 -22.20 36.73 -30.69
CA HIS A 99 -21.62 37.58 -31.74
C HIS A 99 -20.18 37.37 -32.30
N ASP A 100 -20.20 37.06 -33.60
CA ASP A 100 -19.42 37.55 -34.77
C ASP A 100 -17.93 37.17 -35.03
N ASP A 101 -17.79 36.36 -36.10
CA ASP A 101 -16.73 36.17 -37.14
C ASP A 101 -15.86 37.45 -37.42
N PRO A 102 -14.60 37.45 -37.97
CA PRO A 102 -14.12 36.47 -38.97
C PRO A 102 -12.61 36.13 -39.17
N ARG A 103 -12.38 35.10 -40.03
CA ARG A 103 -11.25 34.83 -40.98
C ARG A 103 -10.14 33.83 -40.58
N GLN A 104 -9.99 32.72 -41.32
CA GLN A 104 -8.98 32.50 -42.40
C GLN A 104 -8.80 30.99 -42.79
N THR A 105 -8.90 30.69 -44.08
CA THR A 105 -8.46 29.48 -44.82
C THR A 105 -7.01 29.65 -45.34
N PRO A 106 -6.34 28.71 -46.06
CA PRO A 106 -6.46 27.23 -46.20
C PRO A 106 -5.12 26.44 -46.07
N VAL A 107 -5.20 25.10 -46.04
CA VAL A 107 -4.06 24.16 -46.17
C VAL A 107 -3.98 23.62 -47.62
N VAL A 108 -2.78 23.54 -48.18
CA VAL A 108 -2.49 22.97 -49.52
C VAL A 108 -1.90 21.56 -49.39
N ASN A 109 -2.49 20.63 -50.14
CA ASN A 109 -2.02 19.26 -50.39
C ASN A 109 -1.07 19.21 -51.59
N ILE A 110 0.03 18.44 -51.51
CA ILE A 110 0.65 17.77 -52.68
C ILE A 110 1.18 16.38 -52.25
N LEU A 111 0.72 15.35 -52.97
CA LEU A 111 1.18 13.95 -53.09
C LEU A 111 1.71 13.77 -54.55
N PRO A 112 2.25 12.62 -55.06
CA PRO A 112 2.61 11.30 -54.46
C PRO A 112 3.87 10.60 -55.09
N GLN A 113 4.03 9.28 -54.81
CA GLN A 113 4.66 8.18 -55.60
C GLN A 113 6.19 7.94 -55.41
N ASP A 114 6.76 6.72 -55.30
CA ASP A 114 6.28 5.35 -55.54
C ASP A 114 7.35 4.27 -55.14
N LEU A 115 6.92 2.99 -55.10
CA LEU A 115 7.65 1.71 -55.35
C LEU A 115 8.23 0.82 -54.20
N ASP A 116 7.49 -0.28 -54.01
CA ASP A 116 7.86 -1.71 -54.02
C ASP A 116 8.70 -2.40 -52.91
N ALA A 117 8.09 -3.50 -52.42
CA ALA A 117 8.60 -4.48 -51.47
C ALA A 117 9.26 -5.69 -52.14
N PRO A 118 10.02 -6.52 -51.38
CA PRO A 118 10.18 -7.92 -51.74
C PRO A 118 9.95 -8.93 -50.58
N THR A 119 9.36 -10.06 -50.97
CA THR A 119 9.06 -11.30 -50.22
C THR A 119 10.27 -12.23 -49.97
N PRO A 120 10.20 -13.21 -49.03
CA PRO A 120 11.33 -14.02 -48.55
C PRO A 120 11.45 -15.43 -49.17
N ARG A 121 12.63 -16.06 -49.08
CA ARG A 121 12.89 -17.50 -49.35
C ARG A 121 14.22 -18.03 -48.71
N PRO A 122 14.49 -19.35 -48.63
CA PRO A 122 14.62 -20.09 -47.36
C PRO A 122 16.00 -20.76 -47.11
N LEU A 123 16.14 -21.37 -45.92
CA LEU A 123 17.30 -22.10 -45.38
C LEU A 123 17.63 -23.43 -46.11
N PRO A 124 18.91 -23.88 -46.10
CA PRO A 124 19.25 -25.29 -46.25
C PRO A 124 20.05 -25.92 -45.09
N LYS A 125 20.04 -27.27 -45.10
CA LYS A 125 20.32 -28.26 -44.05
C LYS A 125 21.80 -28.64 -43.82
N LYS A 126 22.01 -29.33 -42.69
CA LYS A 126 23.18 -30.08 -42.18
C LYS A 126 23.88 -31.02 -43.20
N SER A 127 25.21 -31.14 -43.06
CA SER A 127 26.00 -32.36 -43.33
C SER A 127 27.34 -32.38 -42.55
N GLN A 128 27.57 -33.43 -41.76
CA GLN A 128 28.91 -33.97 -41.42
C GLN A 128 29.35 -34.97 -42.53
N PRO A 129 30.51 -35.69 -42.51
CA PRO A 129 31.69 -35.71 -41.60
C PRO A 129 33.07 -35.70 -42.34
N LYS A 130 34.20 -35.59 -41.60
CA LYS A 130 35.33 -36.56 -41.56
C LYS A 130 36.63 -35.97 -41.00
N ASN A 131 37.23 -36.73 -40.07
CA ASN A 131 38.64 -36.73 -39.70
C ASN A 131 39.53 -36.95 -40.93
N ASP A 132 40.64 -36.23 -41.04
CA ASP A 132 41.94 -36.90 -41.17
C ASP A 132 43.13 -35.98 -40.89
N LYS A 133 44.05 -36.56 -40.13
CA LYS A 133 45.36 -36.04 -39.74
C LYS A 133 46.24 -35.86 -40.98
N LYS A 134 46.79 -34.65 -41.18
CA LYS A 134 48.11 -34.37 -41.80
C LYS A 134 48.34 -32.86 -41.80
N PHE A 135 48.55 -32.31 -40.61
CA PHE A 135 49.13 -30.97 -40.42
C PHE A 135 50.63 -31.15 -40.23
N PHE A 136 51.43 -30.30 -40.89
CA PHE A 136 52.91 -30.27 -40.96
C PHE A 136 53.58 -31.15 -42.04
N SER A 137 53.59 -30.65 -43.27
CA SER A 137 54.81 -30.52 -44.11
C SER A 137 54.41 -29.98 -45.47
N GLY A 138 54.89 -28.77 -45.81
CA GLY A 138 54.52 -28.08 -47.05
C GLY A 138 54.65 -26.56 -46.99
N ALA A 139 54.92 -26.01 -45.82
CA ALA A 139 55.60 -24.72 -45.70
C ALA A 139 56.97 -24.85 -46.37
N VAL A 140 57.18 -24.13 -47.48
CA VAL A 140 58.45 -23.69 -48.13
C VAL A 140 58.34 -23.60 -49.67
N ARG A 141 57.25 -24.04 -50.34
CA ARG A 141 57.18 -23.93 -51.83
C ARG A 141 56.07 -23.09 -52.46
N SER A 142 55.32 -22.29 -51.70
CA SER A 142 54.30 -21.37 -52.26
C SER A 142 54.53 -19.88 -51.93
N PHE A 143 55.69 -19.51 -51.40
CA PHE A 143 55.96 -18.12 -50.95
C PHE A 143 56.44 -17.16 -52.05
N ARG A 144 56.24 -17.49 -53.34
CA ARG A 144 56.78 -16.68 -54.46
C ARG A 144 55.74 -16.17 -55.48
N LYS A 145 54.44 -16.21 -55.16
CA LYS A 145 53.37 -15.69 -56.05
C LYS A 145 52.28 -14.82 -55.39
N THR A 146 52.50 -14.28 -54.20
CA THR A 146 51.55 -13.35 -53.54
C THR A 146 52.21 -12.10 -52.97
N PHE A 147 53.28 -11.63 -53.59
CA PHE A 147 53.82 -10.28 -53.35
C PHE A 147 53.82 -9.51 -54.66
N THR A 148 52.70 -8.86 -54.97
CA THR A 148 52.68 -7.83 -56.02
C THR A 148 53.35 -6.57 -55.45
N PRO A 149 54.15 -5.83 -56.24
CA PRO A 149 54.80 -4.60 -55.79
C PRO A 149 53.79 -3.56 -55.27
N ALA A 150 52.54 -3.62 -55.72
CA ALA A 150 51.44 -2.81 -55.20
C ALA A 150 51.07 -3.12 -53.72
N ARG A 151 51.11 -4.38 -53.29
CA ARG A 151 50.81 -4.75 -51.88
C ARG A 151 52.00 -4.49 -50.96
N ALA A 152 53.22 -4.66 -51.46
CA ALA A 152 54.43 -4.24 -50.74
C ALA A 152 54.47 -2.71 -50.58
N ALA A 153 54.11 -1.95 -51.62
CA ALA A 153 54.01 -0.50 -51.55
C ALA A 153 52.92 -0.06 -50.56
N VAL A 154 51.73 -0.67 -50.55
CA VAL A 154 50.67 -0.33 -49.58
C VAL A 154 51.06 -0.66 -48.14
N ILE A 155 51.70 -1.80 -47.88
CA ILE A 155 52.14 -2.17 -46.53
C ILE A 155 53.31 -1.29 -46.07
N VAL A 156 54.26 -0.99 -46.95
CA VAL A 156 55.37 -0.06 -46.66
C VAL A 156 54.85 1.36 -46.49
N SER A 157 53.87 1.81 -47.27
CA SER A 157 53.20 3.11 -47.15
C SER A 157 52.40 3.22 -45.85
N ILE A 158 51.70 2.17 -45.42
CA ILE A 158 50.99 2.14 -44.13
C ILE A 158 51.99 2.11 -42.97
N LEU A 159 53.04 1.30 -43.04
CA LEU A 159 54.08 1.25 -42.01
C LEU A 159 54.91 2.54 -41.95
N THR A 160 55.13 3.22 -43.07
CA THR A 160 55.74 4.56 -43.09
C THR A 160 54.76 5.64 -42.66
N LEU A 161 53.47 5.57 -42.97
CA LEU A 161 52.47 6.51 -42.44
C LEU A 161 52.30 6.36 -40.91
N VAL A 162 52.49 5.15 -40.38
CA VAL A 162 52.45 4.84 -38.94
C VAL A 162 53.78 5.17 -38.26
N ALA A 163 54.92 4.98 -38.93
CA ALA A 163 56.26 5.33 -38.41
C ALA A 163 56.60 6.83 -38.55
N PHE A 164 55.97 7.53 -39.51
CA PHE A 164 56.05 8.98 -39.73
C PHE A 164 54.74 9.70 -39.37
N ALA A 165 53.81 9.05 -38.67
CA ALA A 165 52.72 9.76 -38.01
C ALA A 165 53.39 10.88 -37.19
N PRO A 166 53.00 12.15 -37.39
CA PRO A 166 53.75 13.28 -36.84
C PRO A 166 53.96 13.05 -35.35
N SER A 167 55.10 13.44 -34.79
CA SER A 167 55.41 13.25 -33.36
C SER A 167 54.28 13.73 -32.43
N SER A 168 53.42 14.62 -32.92
CA SER A 168 52.13 14.98 -32.33
C SER A 168 51.14 13.83 -32.16
N ALA A 169 51.04 12.83 -33.04
CA ALA A 169 50.16 11.65 -32.94
C ALA A 169 50.64 10.61 -31.90
N GLN A 170 51.96 10.40 -31.77
CA GLN A 170 52.53 9.59 -30.68
C GLN A 170 52.47 10.33 -29.34
N ASN A 171 52.84 11.62 -29.31
CA ASN A 171 52.66 12.47 -28.14
C ASN A 171 51.18 12.63 -27.78
N TYR A 172 50.27 12.54 -28.75
CA TYR A 172 48.81 12.52 -28.58
C TYR A 172 48.32 11.19 -28.01
N TYR A 173 48.76 10.05 -28.51
CA TYR A 173 48.44 8.75 -27.89
C TYR A 173 48.98 8.67 -26.45
N LEU A 174 50.19 9.18 -26.22
CA LEU A 174 50.80 9.28 -24.90
C LEU A 174 50.10 10.32 -24.01
N SER A 175 49.61 11.44 -24.55
CA SER A 175 48.85 12.45 -23.80
C SER A 175 47.43 12.00 -23.51
N VAL A 176 46.80 11.21 -24.39
CA VAL A 176 45.50 10.58 -24.14
C VAL A 176 45.65 9.48 -23.08
N LYS A 177 46.72 8.68 -23.15
CA LYS A 177 47.04 7.70 -22.11
C LYS A 177 47.38 8.37 -20.78
N SER A 178 48.11 9.50 -20.78
CA SER A 178 48.43 10.24 -19.55
C SER A 178 47.21 10.96 -18.98
N THR A 179 46.38 11.58 -19.82
CA THR A 179 45.13 12.25 -19.41
C THR A 179 44.14 11.24 -18.83
N ALA A 180 44.01 10.06 -19.46
CA ALA A 180 43.20 8.96 -18.92
C ALA A 180 43.78 8.41 -17.61
N ALA A 181 45.10 8.34 -17.47
CA ALA A 181 45.76 7.91 -16.23
C ALA A 181 45.56 8.94 -15.10
N THR A 182 45.73 10.23 -15.37
CA THR A 182 45.50 11.32 -14.41
C THR A 182 44.03 11.40 -14.00
N ALA A 183 43.09 11.31 -14.96
CA ALA A 183 41.66 11.26 -14.65
C ALA A 183 41.28 10.00 -13.86
N ALA A 184 41.91 8.85 -14.12
CA ALA A 184 41.71 7.63 -13.36
C ALA A 184 42.29 7.72 -11.94
N GLU A 185 43.46 8.35 -11.78
CA GLU A 185 44.10 8.59 -10.48
C GLU A 185 43.27 9.55 -9.62
N SER A 186 42.89 10.71 -10.17
CA SER A 186 41.98 11.66 -9.51
C SER A 186 40.62 11.01 -9.25
N GLY A 187 40.10 10.19 -10.17
CA GLY A 187 38.87 9.43 -9.98
C GLY A 187 38.97 8.42 -8.82
N ALA A 188 40.04 7.65 -8.75
CA ALA A 188 40.27 6.69 -7.66
C ALA A 188 40.43 7.39 -6.31
N ALA A 189 41.17 8.50 -6.26
CA ALA A 189 41.27 9.34 -5.08
C ALA A 189 39.91 9.92 -4.65
N ALA A 190 39.10 10.35 -5.63
CA ALA A 190 37.75 10.85 -5.38
C ALA A 190 36.82 9.79 -4.78
N PHE A 191 36.79 8.57 -5.35
CA PHE A 191 35.99 7.48 -4.82
C PHE A 191 36.47 6.98 -3.45
N SER A 192 37.79 6.96 -3.21
CA SER A 192 38.32 6.64 -1.89
C SER A 192 37.86 7.68 -0.86
N ALA A 193 38.05 8.97 -1.15
CA ALA A 193 37.62 10.04 -0.27
C ALA A 193 36.09 10.07 -0.07
N LEU A 194 35.31 9.73 -1.11
CA LEU A 194 33.86 9.60 -1.01
C LEU A 194 33.46 8.46 -0.07
N ARG A 195 34.10 7.28 -0.19
CA ARG A 195 33.87 6.15 0.71
C ARG A 195 34.20 6.54 2.16
N ASP A 196 35.34 7.18 2.38
CA ASP A 196 35.79 7.59 3.70
C ASP A 196 34.83 8.65 4.30
N SER A 197 34.31 9.56 3.47
CA SER A 197 33.26 10.51 3.86
C SER A 197 31.96 9.80 4.25
N THR A 198 31.45 8.88 3.43
CA THR A 198 30.24 8.10 3.74
C THR A 198 30.40 7.31 5.04
N ALA A 199 31.55 6.65 5.23
CA ALA A 199 31.84 5.93 6.47
C ALA A 199 31.87 6.85 7.69
N ALA A 200 32.49 8.04 7.56
CA ALA A 200 32.51 9.03 8.62
C ALA A 200 31.10 9.57 8.95
N ILE A 201 30.25 9.85 7.95
CA ILE A 201 28.83 10.21 8.16
C ILE A 201 28.10 9.10 8.93
N MET A 202 28.24 7.85 8.50
CA MET A 202 27.60 6.71 9.17
C MET A 202 28.06 6.50 10.61
N SER A 203 29.29 6.88 10.92
CA SER A 203 29.87 6.82 12.27
C SER A 203 29.63 8.08 13.12
N GLY A 204 28.93 9.10 12.58
CA GLY A 204 28.68 10.37 13.27
C GLY A 204 29.90 11.29 13.40
N GLN A 205 31.00 11.02 12.68
CA GLN A 205 32.22 11.83 12.71
C GLN A 205 32.14 13.00 11.71
N LEU A 206 31.32 14.01 12.02
CA LEU A 206 30.94 15.07 11.06
C LEU A 206 32.12 15.88 10.51
N ASP A 207 33.15 16.16 11.32
CA ASP A 207 34.34 16.89 10.86
C ASP A 207 35.22 16.05 9.92
N LEU A 208 35.40 14.76 10.22
CA LEU A 208 36.10 13.83 9.35
C LEU A 208 35.32 13.68 8.03
N ALA A 209 34.00 13.50 8.11
CA ALA A 209 33.11 13.43 6.96
C ALA A 209 33.24 14.66 6.06
N ARG A 210 33.28 15.86 6.65
CA ARG A 210 33.43 17.13 5.91
C ARG A 210 34.75 17.18 5.15
N SER A 211 35.87 16.93 5.83
CA SER A 211 37.19 16.98 5.21
C SER A 211 37.35 15.96 4.07
N ALA A 212 36.86 14.73 4.26
CA ALA A 212 36.86 13.69 3.26
C ALA A 212 35.94 14.03 2.07
N LEU A 213 34.79 14.66 2.32
CA LEU A 213 33.86 15.05 1.27
C LEU A 213 34.41 16.17 0.39
N GLU A 214 35.03 17.18 1.00
CA GLU A 214 35.69 18.25 0.26
C GLU A 214 36.83 17.68 -0.61
N ASN A 215 37.61 16.74 -0.08
CA ASN A 215 38.61 16.00 -0.85
C ASN A 215 37.98 15.24 -2.03
N ALA A 216 36.84 14.57 -1.82
CA ALA A 216 36.13 13.84 -2.86
C ALA A 216 35.65 14.78 -3.98
N LEU A 217 34.95 15.86 -3.62
CA LEU A 217 34.43 16.85 -4.56
C LEU A 217 35.55 17.51 -5.38
N ARG A 218 36.67 17.89 -4.74
CA ARG A 218 37.83 18.45 -5.44
C ARG A 218 38.40 17.47 -6.47
N ASN A 219 38.60 16.21 -6.09
CA ASN A 219 39.14 15.19 -6.97
C ASN A 219 38.16 14.80 -8.09
N PHE A 220 36.85 14.74 -7.84
CA PHE A 220 35.84 14.54 -8.89
C PHE A 220 35.82 15.69 -9.88
N ASN A 221 35.85 16.95 -9.40
CA ASN A 221 35.91 18.12 -10.26
C ASN A 221 37.15 18.08 -11.16
N LEU A 222 38.33 17.80 -10.58
CA LEU A 222 39.58 17.67 -11.32
C LEU A 222 39.52 16.54 -12.37
N ALA A 223 38.98 15.37 -12.01
CA ALA A 223 38.83 14.25 -12.93
C ALA A 223 37.88 14.57 -14.10
N VAL A 224 36.73 15.20 -13.81
CA VAL A 224 35.75 15.61 -14.81
C VAL A 224 36.29 16.74 -15.70
N GLU A 225 37.00 17.72 -15.15
CA GLU A 225 37.61 18.82 -15.91
C GLU A 225 38.76 18.33 -16.79
N THR A 226 39.60 17.40 -16.29
CA THR A 226 40.67 16.76 -17.06
C THR A 226 40.12 15.98 -18.26
N LEU A 227 38.96 15.34 -18.09
CA LEU A 227 38.23 14.72 -19.20
C LEU A 227 37.65 15.78 -20.14
N ASN A 228 36.95 16.79 -19.63
CA ASN A 228 36.23 17.79 -20.42
C ASN A 228 37.12 18.77 -21.21
N SER A 229 38.26 19.20 -20.65
CA SER A 229 39.18 20.16 -21.28
C SER A 229 39.82 19.65 -22.58
N ASN A 230 39.85 18.33 -22.78
CA ASN A 230 40.40 17.69 -23.98
C ASN A 230 39.32 17.23 -24.99
N HIS A 231 38.05 17.66 -24.81
CA HIS A 231 36.86 17.08 -25.47
C HIS A 231 36.75 17.19 -26.99
N ARG A 232 37.17 18.29 -27.64
CA ARG A 232 36.81 18.50 -29.05
C ARG A 232 37.43 17.51 -30.04
N PHE A 233 38.51 16.84 -29.66
CA PHE A 233 39.24 15.93 -30.54
C PHE A 233 39.06 14.46 -30.11
N LEU A 234 38.94 14.20 -28.81
CA LEU A 234 38.69 12.87 -28.25
C LEU A 234 37.29 12.34 -28.56
N GLN A 235 36.26 13.18 -28.52
CA GLN A 235 34.90 12.75 -28.84
C GLN A 235 34.73 12.41 -30.34
N THR A 236 35.39 13.15 -31.23
CA THR A 236 35.33 12.92 -32.68
C THR A 236 36.09 11.64 -33.09
N ALA A 237 37.24 11.36 -32.46
CA ALA A 237 38.03 10.16 -32.74
C ALA A 237 37.47 8.89 -32.06
N ALA A 238 36.89 9.02 -30.87
CA ALA A 238 36.27 7.91 -30.13
C ALA A 238 34.94 7.45 -30.75
N ALA A 239 34.17 8.34 -31.38
CA ALA A 239 32.96 8.00 -32.12
C ALA A 239 33.22 7.10 -33.35
N SER A 240 34.45 7.14 -33.91
CA SER A 240 34.88 6.34 -35.05
C SER A 240 35.49 4.97 -34.70
N LEU A 241 35.68 4.66 -33.40
CA LEU A 241 36.26 3.39 -32.92
C LEU A 241 35.33 2.74 -31.85
N PRO A 242 34.54 1.70 -32.21
CA PRO A 242 33.45 1.17 -31.38
C PRO A 242 33.85 0.66 -29.98
N ILE A 243 35.10 0.23 -29.81
CA ILE A 243 35.59 -0.39 -28.56
C ILE A 243 36.17 0.66 -27.60
N VAL A 244 36.91 1.65 -28.12
CA VAL A 244 37.57 2.69 -27.30
C VAL A 244 36.58 3.77 -26.85
N GLY A 245 35.56 4.08 -27.65
CA GLY A 245 34.54 5.08 -27.29
C GLY A 245 33.61 4.66 -26.16
N ARG A 246 33.36 3.35 -25.99
CA ARG A 246 32.56 2.82 -24.88
C ARG A 246 33.26 2.96 -23.52
N ASP A 247 34.58 2.73 -23.49
CA ASP A 247 35.41 2.80 -22.27
C ASP A 247 35.48 4.23 -21.70
N VAL A 248 35.66 5.24 -22.56
CA VAL A 248 35.75 6.64 -22.12
C VAL A 248 34.40 7.19 -21.65
N SER A 249 33.31 6.88 -22.37
CA SER A 249 31.97 7.33 -21.98
C SER A 249 31.49 6.67 -20.68
N GLY A 250 31.80 5.38 -20.47
CA GLY A 250 31.46 4.68 -19.22
C GLY A 250 32.18 5.27 -18.00
N LYS A 251 33.49 5.54 -18.13
CA LYS A 251 34.29 6.18 -17.07
C LYS A 251 33.82 7.61 -16.75
N GLN A 252 33.47 8.40 -17.77
CA GLN A 252 32.91 9.74 -17.57
C GLN A 252 31.58 9.69 -16.80
N LYS A 253 30.66 8.79 -17.19
CA LYS A 253 29.37 8.61 -16.49
C LYS A 253 29.57 8.13 -15.05
N LEU A 254 30.55 7.26 -14.81
CA LEU A 254 30.90 6.82 -13.46
C LEU A 254 31.40 7.98 -12.59
N LEU A 255 32.26 8.86 -13.13
CA LEU A 255 32.73 10.06 -12.41
C LEU A 255 31.60 11.05 -12.12
N LEU A 256 30.69 11.25 -13.08
CA LEU A 256 29.49 12.07 -12.88
C LEU A 256 28.58 11.49 -11.80
N ALA A 257 28.43 10.16 -11.76
CA ALA A 257 27.69 9.50 -10.69
C ALA A 257 28.35 9.71 -9.32
N GLY A 258 29.67 9.50 -9.21
CA GLY A 258 30.41 9.73 -7.97
C GLY A 258 30.34 11.18 -7.49
N GLN A 259 30.44 12.14 -8.41
CA GLN A 259 30.28 13.57 -8.10
C GLN A 259 28.89 13.89 -7.57
N ALA A 260 27.83 13.35 -8.19
CA ALA A 260 26.46 13.55 -7.75
C ALA A 260 26.20 12.91 -6.37
N ILE A 261 26.75 11.71 -6.11
CA ILE A 261 26.71 11.10 -4.76
C ILE A 261 27.40 12.01 -3.73
N ALA A 262 28.58 12.55 -4.07
CA ALA A 262 29.31 13.45 -3.18
C ALA A 262 28.51 14.74 -2.87
N ARG A 263 27.78 15.28 -3.85
CA ARG A 263 26.88 16.43 -3.62
C ARG A 263 25.69 16.07 -2.74
N GLY A 264 25.05 14.91 -2.97
CA GLY A 264 23.98 14.42 -2.10
C GLY A 264 24.44 14.23 -0.65
N ASN A 265 25.63 13.67 -0.45
CA ASN A 265 26.25 13.55 0.87
C ASN A 265 26.54 14.91 1.52
N ALA A 266 26.82 15.95 0.73
CA ALA A 266 27.06 17.30 1.24
C ALA A 266 25.81 17.89 1.87
N GLU A 267 24.65 17.72 1.21
CA GLU A 267 23.37 18.15 1.75
C GLU A 267 23.05 17.42 3.07
N LEU A 268 23.20 16.09 3.10
CA LEU A 268 22.97 15.30 4.32
C LEU A 268 23.90 15.72 5.47
N LEU A 269 25.18 15.94 5.18
CA LEU A 269 26.16 16.38 6.17
C LEU A 269 25.86 17.79 6.69
N GLN A 270 25.39 18.69 5.82
CA GLN A 270 24.95 20.02 6.22
C GLN A 270 23.74 19.91 7.16
N GLY A 271 22.75 19.08 6.84
CA GLY A 271 21.62 18.82 7.71
C GLY A 271 22.00 18.25 9.08
N ALA A 272 22.93 17.29 9.12
CA ALA A 272 23.46 16.76 10.37
C ALA A 272 24.17 17.84 11.21
N THR A 273 24.94 18.72 10.56
CA THR A 273 25.65 19.82 11.21
C THR A 273 24.68 20.87 11.79
N GLU A 274 23.63 21.22 11.04
CA GLU A 274 22.60 22.16 11.52
C GLU A 274 21.83 21.59 12.73
N MET A 275 21.57 20.28 12.73
CA MET A 275 20.91 19.61 13.86
C MET A 275 21.72 19.68 15.15
N GLU A 276 23.06 19.59 15.05
CA GLU A 276 23.99 19.69 16.18
C GLU A 276 24.09 21.13 16.71
N ARG A 277 24.09 22.13 15.82
CA ARG A 277 24.25 23.54 16.17
C ARG A 277 22.98 24.23 16.63
N ALA A 278 21.81 23.78 16.18
CA ALA A 278 20.57 24.47 16.45
C ALA A 278 20.21 24.42 17.95
N ASP A 279 20.14 25.59 18.59
CA ASP A 279 19.41 25.80 19.85
C ASP A 279 17.93 26.04 19.51
N ALA A 280 17.31 25.02 18.92
CA ALA A 280 15.93 25.04 18.44
C ALA A 280 15.16 23.86 19.02
N ASP A 281 13.83 23.97 19.08
CA ASP A 281 13.00 22.85 19.46
C ASP A 281 13.17 21.67 18.48
N LEU A 282 12.85 20.46 18.96
CA LEU A 282 12.99 19.23 18.20
C LEU A 282 12.24 19.28 16.85
N ALA A 283 11.07 19.92 16.79
CA ALA A 283 10.28 20.01 15.57
C ALA A 283 11.00 20.86 14.50
N LYS A 284 11.62 21.98 14.88
CA LYS A 284 12.44 22.79 13.97
C LYS A 284 13.70 22.05 13.50
N LYS A 285 14.36 21.30 14.40
CA LYS A 285 15.51 20.46 14.04
C LYS A 285 15.13 19.40 13.01
N LEU A 286 14.03 18.70 13.25
CA LEU A 286 13.52 17.69 12.34
C LEU A 286 13.14 18.32 10.98
N ASN A 287 12.38 19.43 10.97
CA ASN A 287 12.04 20.16 9.73
C ASN A 287 13.28 20.62 8.95
N GLY A 288 14.34 21.05 9.63
CA GLY A 288 15.63 21.35 9.02
C GLY A 288 16.24 20.13 8.34
N LEU A 289 16.34 19.01 9.07
CA LEU A 289 16.85 17.74 8.54
C LEU A 289 16.05 17.25 7.32
N VAL A 290 14.71 17.33 7.38
CA VAL A 290 13.81 17.02 6.27
C VAL A 290 14.23 17.78 5.01
N SER A 291 14.48 19.08 5.14
CA SER A 291 14.82 19.95 4.02
C SER A 291 16.13 19.51 3.34
N TYR A 292 17.12 19.10 4.12
CA TYR A 292 18.40 18.62 3.58
C TYR A 292 18.31 17.22 2.96
N ILE A 293 17.48 16.32 3.52
CA ILE A 293 17.18 15.04 2.87
C ILE A 293 16.53 15.30 1.51
N GLN A 294 15.57 16.22 1.42
CA GLN A 294 14.92 16.60 0.17
C GLN A 294 15.88 17.17 -0.86
N LEU A 295 16.85 17.99 -0.44
CA LEU A 295 17.90 18.52 -1.33
C LEU A 295 18.87 17.43 -1.81
N SER A 296 19.09 16.37 -1.02
CA SER A 296 19.98 15.26 -1.38
C SER A 296 19.40 14.33 -2.46
N VAL A 297 18.07 14.12 -2.45
CA VAL A 297 17.39 13.13 -3.33
C VAL A 297 17.61 13.42 -4.83
N PRO A 298 17.46 14.65 -5.34
CA PRO A 298 17.75 14.96 -6.75
C PRO A 298 19.19 14.65 -7.18
N GLU A 299 20.18 14.83 -6.29
CA GLU A 299 21.56 14.50 -6.60
C GLU A 299 21.77 12.98 -6.69
N PHE A 300 21.17 12.21 -5.78
CA PHE A 300 21.21 10.75 -5.88
C PHE A 300 20.46 10.20 -7.10
N GLN A 301 19.36 10.85 -7.52
CA GLN A 301 18.67 10.51 -8.76
C GLN A 301 19.53 10.78 -10.01
N LYS A 302 20.28 11.90 -10.04
CA LYS A 302 21.27 12.17 -11.10
C LYS A 302 22.37 11.11 -11.13
N ALA A 303 22.82 10.65 -9.96
CA ALA A 303 23.79 9.56 -9.86
C ALA A 303 23.23 8.25 -10.43
N LEU A 304 21.99 7.90 -10.10
CA LEU A 304 21.31 6.71 -10.60
C LEU A 304 21.16 6.73 -12.13
N ALA A 305 20.73 7.86 -12.69
CA ALA A 305 20.65 8.06 -14.14
C ALA A 305 22.01 7.89 -14.83
N SER A 306 23.09 8.39 -14.21
CA SER A 306 24.45 8.25 -14.74
C SER A 306 24.96 6.81 -14.65
N LEU A 307 24.65 6.08 -13.56
CA LEU A 307 25.06 4.68 -13.34
C LEU A 307 24.37 3.69 -14.28
N LYS A 308 23.10 3.94 -14.66
CA LYS A 308 22.29 3.04 -15.50
C LYS A 308 22.96 2.68 -16.82
N ASP A 309 23.69 3.63 -17.41
CA ASP A 309 24.31 3.47 -18.72
C ASP A 309 25.80 3.09 -18.65
N VAL A 310 26.37 2.87 -17.46
CA VAL A 310 27.76 2.43 -17.34
C VAL A 310 27.83 0.95 -17.73
N SER A 311 28.65 0.57 -18.72
CA SER A 311 28.88 -0.86 -19.03
C SER A 311 29.81 -1.48 -17.98
N ASP A 312 29.62 -2.75 -17.63
CA ASP A 312 30.52 -3.46 -16.71
C ASP A 312 31.95 -3.54 -17.27
N ASP A 313 32.09 -3.68 -18.59
CA ASP A 313 33.37 -3.68 -19.31
C ASP A 313 34.12 -2.32 -19.27
N SER A 314 33.51 -1.27 -18.72
CA SER A 314 34.16 0.05 -18.57
C SER A 314 35.17 0.08 -17.42
N LEU A 315 35.20 -0.96 -16.58
CA LEU A 315 36.12 -1.09 -15.45
C LEU A 315 36.95 -2.38 -15.56
N PRO A 316 38.17 -2.41 -14.99
CA PRO A 316 38.95 -3.64 -14.85
C PRO A 316 38.16 -4.72 -14.10
N GLU A 317 38.38 -6.00 -14.43
CA GLU A 317 37.62 -7.16 -13.91
C GLU A 317 37.50 -7.17 -12.38
N ASN A 318 38.54 -6.74 -11.66
CA ASN A 318 38.55 -6.70 -10.20
C ASN A 318 37.59 -5.67 -9.57
N PHE A 319 37.09 -4.70 -10.34
CA PHE A 319 36.13 -3.68 -9.88
C PHE A 319 34.71 -3.90 -10.39
N GLN A 320 34.51 -4.81 -11.35
CA GLN A 320 33.18 -5.12 -11.90
C GLN A 320 32.18 -5.63 -10.84
N PRO A 321 32.57 -6.53 -9.89
CA PRO A 321 31.65 -6.96 -8.84
C PRO A 321 31.14 -5.81 -7.97
N ALA A 322 32.02 -4.86 -7.61
CA ALA A 322 31.64 -3.70 -6.81
C ALA A 322 30.67 -2.78 -7.57
N LEU A 323 30.90 -2.56 -8.87
CA LEU A 323 29.97 -1.80 -9.71
C LEU A 323 28.60 -2.48 -9.81
N GLN A 324 28.57 -3.81 -9.97
CA GLN A 324 27.32 -4.58 -9.99
C GLN A 324 26.56 -4.47 -8.67
N THR A 325 27.26 -4.55 -7.53
CA THR A 325 26.65 -4.33 -6.20
C THR A 325 26.10 -2.92 -6.07
N VAL A 326 26.82 -1.89 -6.51
CA VAL A 326 26.31 -0.51 -6.48
C VAL A 326 25.07 -0.38 -7.36
N LYS A 327 25.09 -0.92 -8.59
CA LYS A 327 23.94 -0.90 -9.49
C LYS A 327 22.71 -1.64 -8.97
N SER A 328 22.89 -2.65 -8.12
CA SER A 328 21.77 -3.39 -7.53
C SER A 328 21.24 -2.76 -6.25
N VAL A 329 22.11 -2.24 -5.38
CA VAL A 329 21.74 -1.72 -4.04
C VAL A 329 21.40 -0.23 -4.06
N PHE A 330 22.16 0.57 -4.80
CA PHE A 330 21.99 2.03 -4.82
C PHE A 330 20.57 2.48 -5.25
N PRO A 331 19.91 1.88 -6.26
CA PRO A 331 18.54 2.26 -6.61
C PRO A 331 17.56 2.10 -5.45
N ALA A 332 17.68 1.02 -4.66
CA ALA A 332 16.84 0.80 -3.49
C ALA A 332 17.07 1.88 -2.43
N LEU A 333 18.33 2.20 -2.13
CA LEU A 333 18.69 3.28 -1.20
C LEU A 333 18.12 4.65 -1.64
N VAL A 334 18.19 4.98 -2.94
CA VAL A 334 17.63 6.24 -3.46
C VAL A 334 16.11 6.27 -3.31
N ASN A 335 15.43 5.14 -3.53
CA ASN A 335 13.99 5.03 -3.31
C ASN A 335 13.66 5.20 -1.83
N ASP A 336 14.36 4.52 -0.92
CA ASP A 336 14.15 4.65 0.52
C ASP A 336 14.35 6.10 0.99
N LEU A 337 15.40 6.78 0.51
CA LEU A 337 15.63 8.21 0.82
C LEU A 337 14.53 9.11 0.26
N SER A 338 14.03 8.82 -0.95
CA SER A 338 12.88 9.52 -1.52
C SER A 338 11.62 9.32 -0.69
N ASP A 339 11.37 8.09 -0.21
CA ASP A 339 10.22 7.76 0.63
C ASP A 339 10.32 8.46 1.98
N ILE A 340 11.51 8.48 2.60
CA ILE A 340 11.79 9.25 3.81
C ILE A 340 11.55 10.74 3.56
N ALA A 341 12.02 11.30 2.44
CA ALA A 341 11.84 12.71 2.10
C ALA A 341 10.36 13.10 1.97
N ARG A 342 9.54 12.23 1.34
CA ARG A 342 8.09 12.42 1.22
C ARG A 342 7.39 12.31 2.57
N LEU A 343 7.74 11.30 3.36
CA LEU A 343 7.22 11.13 4.72
C LEU A 343 7.53 12.35 5.60
N ALA A 344 8.76 12.83 5.52
CA ALA A 344 9.25 13.97 6.25
C ALA A 344 8.48 15.26 5.88
N GLN A 345 8.12 15.45 4.61
CA GLN A 345 7.21 16.51 4.17
C GLN A 345 5.82 16.39 4.79
N SER A 346 5.25 15.19 4.78
CA SER A 346 3.95 14.90 5.40
C SER A 346 3.96 15.19 6.91
N ILE A 347 5.02 14.80 7.63
CA ILE A 347 5.18 15.11 9.06
C ILE A 347 5.23 16.62 9.29
N SER A 348 5.94 17.37 8.43
CA SER A 348 6.00 18.84 8.52
C SER A 348 4.61 19.47 8.37
N GLU A 349 3.83 19.01 7.40
CA GLU A 349 2.43 19.44 7.20
C GLU A 349 1.55 19.08 8.41
N ILE A 350 1.68 17.86 8.92
CA ILE A 350 0.95 17.38 10.10
C ILE A 350 1.27 18.26 11.32
N SER A 351 2.53 18.66 11.46
CA SER A 351 3.03 19.50 12.56
C SER A 351 2.60 20.97 12.48
N GLY A 352 1.85 21.38 11.44
CA GLY A 352 1.33 22.73 11.31
C GLY A 352 2.36 23.74 10.81
N ALA A 353 3.28 23.32 9.94
CA ALA A 353 4.24 24.23 9.28
C ALA A 353 3.57 25.31 8.40
N ARG A 354 2.28 25.12 8.07
CA ARG A 354 1.47 26.07 7.29
C ARG A 354 0.30 26.66 8.11
N GLY A 355 0.44 26.71 9.43
CA GLY A 355 -0.55 27.24 10.37
C GLY A 355 -1.21 26.18 11.24
N LEU A 356 -2.21 26.60 12.01
CA LEU A 356 -2.92 25.77 12.99
C LEU A 356 -3.55 24.51 12.36
N ARG A 357 -3.24 23.36 12.95
CA ARG A 357 -3.85 22.06 12.66
C ARG A 357 -4.62 21.53 13.86
N ARG A 358 -5.75 20.90 13.61
CA ARG A 358 -6.62 20.28 14.61
C ARG A 358 -6.74 18.79 14.36
N TYR A 359 -6.40 17.96 15.32
CA TYR A 359 -6.56 16.51 15.22
C TYR A 359 -7.45 15.97 16.32
N LEU A 360 -8.32 15.02 15.96
CA LEU A 360 -9.02 14.21 16.94
C LEU A 360 -8.13 13.05 17.34
N LEU A 361 -7.70 13.01 18.60
CA LEU A 361 -7.08 11.84 19.18
C LEU A 361 -8.18 10.94 19.73
N ILE A 362 -8.34 9.74 19.19
CA ILE A 362 -9.40 8.80 19.58
C ILE A 362 -8.80 7.72 20.45
N PHE A 363 -9.27 7.60 21.70
CA PHE A 363 -8.79 6.58 22.61
C PHE A 363 -9.71 5.36 22.56
N GLN A 364 -9.17 4.25 22.07
CA GLN A 364 -9.88 2.99 21.84
C GLN A 364 -9.59 1.99 22.96
N ASN A 365 -10.63 1.37 23.49
CA ASN A 365 -10.50 0.30 24.48
C ASN A 365 -10.61 -1.08 23.80
N PRO A 366 -9.50 -1.81 23.55
CA PRO A 366 -9.55 -3.12 22.91
C PRO A 366 -10.26 -4.19 23.76
N ASN A 367 -10.42 -3.96 25.07
CA ASN A 367 -11.21 -4.84 25.92
C ASN A 367 -12.71 -4.82 25.58
N GLU A 368 -13.16 -3.82 24.82
CA GLU A 368 -14.50 -3.69 24.24
C GLU A 368 -14.35 -3.60 22.71
N ILE A 369 -14.07 -4.72 22.04
CA ILE A 369 -13.53 -4.68 20.68
C ILE A 369 -14.51 -4.05 19.67
N ARG A 370 -13.97 -3.25 18.75
CA ARG A 370 -14.65 -2.68 17.57
C ARG A 370 -13.74 -2.86 16.36
N ALA A 371 -14.28 -2.63 15.16
CA ALA A 371 -13.61 -2.94 13.91
C ALA A 371 -12.19 -2.34 13.78
N THR A 372 -11.94 -1.16 14.34
CA THR A 372 -10.67 -0.44 14.20
C THR A 372 -9.78 -0.44 15.45
N GLY A 373 -10.04 -1.27 16.47
CA GLY A 373 -9.19 -1.27 17.68
C GLY A 373 -9.92 -1.43 19.00
N GLY A 374 -11.14 -0.88 19.11
CA GLY A 374 -11.88 -0.91 20.37
C GLY A 374 -12.93 0.18 20.48
N PHE A 375 -13.68 0.16 21.58
CA PHE A 375 -14.73 1.14 21.86
C PHE A 375 -14.15 2.54 22.10
N MET A 376 -14.75 3.56 21.47
CA MET A 376 -14.29 4.95 21.51
C MET A 376 -14.94 5.72 22.67
N GLY A 377 -14.60 5.34 23.89
CA GLY A 377 -15.17 5.93 25.10
C GLY A 377 -14.61 7.33 25.44
N SER A 378 -13.50 7.73 24.85
CA SER A 378 -12.85 9.03 25.10
C SER A 378 -12.11 9.51 23.84
N PHE A 379 -11.90 10.82 23.78
CA PHE A 379 -11.13 11.46 22.72
C PHE A 379 -10.49 12.75 23.25
N ALA A 380 -9.58 13.33 22.47
CA ALA A 380 -9.04 14.66 22.69
C ALA A 380 -9.07 15.49 21.41
N LEU A 381 -9.18 16.81 21.53
CA LEU A 381 -8.85 17.75 20.46
C LEU A 381 -7.42 18.25 20.70
N LEU A 382 -6.53 17.91 19.76
CA LEU A 382 -5.15 18.36 19.73
C LEU A 382 -5.02 19.52 18.72
N GLU A 383 -4.46 20.64 19.17
CA GLU A 383 -4.14 21.78 18.32
C GLU A 383 -2.62 21.95 18.23
N ILE A 384 -2.07 21.92 17.01
CA ILE A 384 -0.64 22.04 16.72
C ILE A 384 -0.41 23.21 15.77
N GLU A 385 0.62 24.02 16.01
CA GLU A 385 1.04 25.10 15.12
C GLU A 385 2.57 25.24 15.20
N ASP A 386 3.23 25.38 14.04
CA ASP A 386 4.69 25.53 13.94
C ASP A 386 5.49 24.46 14.70
N GLY A 387 5.00 23.22 14.71
CA GLY A 387 5.61 22.11 15.42
C GLY A 387 5.37 22.08 16.93
N LYS A 388 4.55 23.00 17.46
CA LYS A 388 4.25 23.10 18.90
C LYS A 388 2.81 22.76 19.19
N MET A 389 2.60 21.99 20.25
CA MET A 389 1.26 21.77 20.80
C MET A 389 0.76 23.08 21.43
N ARG A 390 -0.29 23.66 20.83
CA ARG A 390 -0.95 24.86 21.36
C ARG A 390 -1.94 24.52 22.45
N ASN A 391 -2.69 23.44 22.25
CA ASN A 391 -3.73 23.00 23.17
C ASN A 391 -3.97 21.49 23.05
N LEU A 392 -4.34 20.87 24.16
CA LEU A 392 -4.80 19.48 24.21
C LEU A 392 -6.00 19.40 25.15
N THR A 393 -7.19 19.26 24.58
CA THR A 393 -8.44 19.27 25.34
C THR A 393 -9.05 17.87 25.37
N VAL A 394 -9.16 17.27 26.56
CA VAL A 394 -9.81 15.98 26.79
C VAL A 394 -11.15 16.22 27.50
N PRO A 395 -12.31 15.98 26.84
CA PRO A 395 -13.60 16.18 27.49
C PRO A 395 -13.81 15.19 28.64
N PRO A 396 -14.17 15.65 29.85
CA PRO A 396 -14.25 14.79 31.03
C PRO A 396 -15.41 13.79 31.00
N GLY A 397 -16.47 14.05 30.22
CA GLY A 397 -17.54 13.08 29.95
C GLY A 397 -17.23 12.14 28.78
N GLY A 398 -16.11 12.34 28.08
CA GLY A 398 -15.69 11.51 26.95
C GLY A 398 -16.56 11.72 25.71
N SER A 399 -16.78 10.65 24.93
CA SER A 399 -17.60 10.70 23.72
C SER A 399 -19.06 11.08 23.97
N TYR A 400 -19.58 10.84 25.17
CA TYR A 400 -20.95 11.18 25.56
C TYR A 400 -21.18 12.70 25.66
N ASP A 401 -20.13 13.52 25.81
CA ASP A 401 -20.22 14.99 25.78
C ASP A 401 -20.65 15.53 24.40
N LEU A 402 -20.62 14.70 23.35
CA LEU A 402 -21.06 15.05 21.99
C LEU A 402 -22.55 14.74 21.74
N GLN A 403 -23.13 13.77 22.45
CA GLN A 403 -24.47 13.24 22.14
C GLN A 403 -25.59 14.28 22.21
N GLY A 404 -25.54 15.16 23.22
CA GLY A 404 -26.56 16.19 23.43
C GLY A 404 -26.53 17.31 22.39
N GLN A 405 -25.49 17.38 21.56
CA GLN A 405 -25.27 18.43 20.57
C GLN A 405 -25.34 17.92 19.13
N LEU A 406 -25.48 16.61 18.93
CA LEU A 406 -25.62 16.00 17.62
C LEU A 406 -26.96 16.43 16.99
N ASP A 407 -26.88 17.24 15.94
CA ASP A 407 -28.01 17.89 15.26
C ASP A 407 -28.85 16.98 14.35
N THR A 408 -28.44 15.72 14.20
CA THR A 408 -29.00 14.76 13.24
C THR A 408 -29.21 13.38 13.86
N TYR A 409 -30.21 12.65 13.36
CA TYR A 409 -30.60 11.34 13.87
C TYR A 409 -30.41 10.29 12.78
N LEU A 410 -29.34 9.50 12.89
CA LEU A 410 -29.04 8.45 11.93
C LEU A 410 -29.46 7.08 12.44
N GLU A 411 -30.02 6.28 11.54
CA GLU A 411 -30.12 4.83 11.73
C GLU A 411 -28.70 4.22 11.76
N PRO A 412 -28.37 3.39 12.76
CA PRO A 412 -27.08 2.72 12.79
C PRO A 412 -27.05 1.52 11.83
N PRO A 413 -25.84 1.04 11.46
CA PRO A 413 -25.66 -0.29 10.87
C PRO A 413 -26.48 -1.35 11.60
N ALA A 414 -27.13 -2.25 10.86
CA ALA A 414 -28.12 -3.17 11.42
C ALA A 414 -27.63 -3.97 12.65
N PRO A 415 -26.38 -4.48 12.70
CA PRO A 415 -25.90 -5.16 13.91
C PRO A 415 -25.82 -4.26 15.14
N LEU A 416 -25.50 -2.97 14.98
CA LEU A 416 -25.42 -2.00 16.08
C LEU A 416 -26.77 -1.74 16.75
N LEU A 417 -27.89 -2.16 16.15
CA LEU A 417 -29.22 -2.11 16.78
C LEU A 417 -29.30 -2.94 18.07
N LEU A 418 -28.41 -3.91 18.27
CA LEU A 418 -28.28 -4.63 19.54
C LEU A 418 -27.83 -3.71 20.69
N SER A 419 -27.00 -2.72 20.39
CA SER A 419 -26.43 -1.80 21.39
C SER A 419 -27.21 -0.49 21.43
N ASN A 420 -27.53 0.10 20.28
CA ASN A 420 -28.04 1.45 20.15
C ASN A 420 -29.10 1.56 19.04
N LYS A 421 -30.17 2.33 19.31
CA LYS A 421 -31.20 2.63 18.30
C LYS A 421 -30.80 3.76 17.34
N ARG A 422 -29.81 4.56 17.72
CA ARG A 422 -29.28 5.73 16.99
C ARG A 422 -27.79 5.51 16.76
N TRP A 423 -27.29 5.88 15.59
CA TRP A 423 -25.85 5.89 15.36
C TRP A 423 -25.24 7.12 16.03
N GLU A 424 -24.24 6.89 16.87
CA GLU A 424 -23.63 7.90 17.72
C GLU A 424 -22.11 7.88 17.57
N PHE A 425 -21.45 8.96 17.99
CA PHE A 425 -20.01 9.16 17.84
C PHE A 425 -19.17 7.97 18.36
N GLN A 426 -19.52 7.39 19.51
CA GLN A 426 -18.75 6.30 20.12
C GLN A 426 -18.72 4.99 19.31
N ASP A 427 -19.64 4.82 18.36
CA ASP A 427 -19.74 3.66 17.46
C ASP A 427 -19.46 4.06 15.99
N ALA A 428 -18.85 5.23 15.76
CA ALA A 428 -18.52 5.71 14.41
C ALA A 428 -17.42 4.86 13.73
N ASN A 429 -16.66 4.08 14.51
CA ASN A 429 -15.61 3.18 14.01
C ASN A 429 -16.12 1.79 13.60
N TRP A 430 -17.28 1.77 12.95
CA TRP A 430 -17.95 0.55 12.50
C TRP A 430 -17.22 -0.14 11.33
N PHE A 431 -16.59 0.65 10.45
CA PHE A 431 -15.89 0.14 9.27
C PHE A 431 -14.49 -0.35 9.67
N PRO A 432 -14.05 -1.55 9.24
CA PRO A 432 -12.68 -2.00 9.49
C PRO A 432 -11.64 -1.19 8.70
N ASP A 433 -12.04 -0.61 7.56
CA ASP A 433 -11.25 0.39 6.86
C ASP A 433 -11.20 1.67 7.71
N PHE A 434 -10.05 1.92 8.33
CA PHE A 434 -9.91 3.05 9.25
C PHE A 434 -10.11 4.41 8.59
N PRO A 435 -9.64 4.68 7.34
CA PRO A 435 -9.98 5.92 6.65
C PRO A 435 -11.49 6.19 6.56
N ALA A 436 -12.32 5.18 6.26
CA ALA A 436 -13.77 5.33 6.24
C ALA A 436 -14.34 5.61 7.65
N SER A 437 -13.87 4.90 8.67
CA SER A 437 -14.24 5.15 10.07
C SER A 437 -13.81 6.55 10.55
N ALA A 438 -12.62 7.02 10.17
CA ALA A 438 -12.09 8.33 10.50
C ALA A 438 -12.91 9.46 9.86
N GLN A 439 -13.31 9.31 8.59
CA GLN A 439 -14.23 10.24 7.94
C GLN A 439 -15.56 10.31 8.68
N LYS A 440 -16.09 9.16 9.13
CA LYS A 440 -17.34 9.14 9.91
C LYS A 440 -17.17 9.78 11.30
N ILE A 441 -16.04 9.58 11.96
CA ILE A 441 -15.67 10.24 13.22
C ILE A 441 -15.64 11.76 13.04
N LEU A 442 -14.95 12.26 12.02
CA LEU A 442 -14.90 13.70 11.69
C LEU A 442 -16.29 14.26 11.39
N TRP A 443 -17.12 13.49 10.67
CA TRP A 443 -18.50 13.85 10.38
C TRP A 443 -19.31 14.02 11.68
N PHE A 444 -19.28 13.05 12.59
CA PHE A 444 -20.01 13.16 13.85
C PHE A 444 -19.49 14.31 14.71
N TYR A 445 -18.17 14.53 14.74
CA TYR A 445 -17.59 15.63 15.50
C TYR A 445 -18.06 16.99 14.99
N ARG A 446 -18.07 17.20 13.66
CA ARG A 446 -18.59 18.41 13.02
C ARG A 446 -20.06 18.65 13.36
N HIS A 447 -20.90 17.63 13.26
CA HIS A 447 -22.34 17.72 13.53
C HIS A 447 -22.67 17.84 15.03
N SER A 448 -21.69 17.59 15.90
CA SER A 448 -21.84 17.77 17.35
C SER A 448 -21.28 19.11 17.85
N ARG A 449 -20.19 19.63 17.27
CA ARG A 449 -19.50 20.83 17.79
C ARG A 449 -19.52 22.03 16.84
N GLY A 450 -19.91 21.85 15.59
CA GLY A 450 -19.84 22.90 14.57
C GLY A 450 -18.43 23.28 14.11
N ILE A 451 -17.41 22.51 14.51
CA ILE A 451 -16.00 22.72 14.15
C ILE A 451 -15.44 21.51 13.40
N THR A 452 -14.46 21.73 12.53
CA THR A 452 -13.76 20.70 11.77
C THR A 452 -12.40 20.38 12.38
N ALA A 453 -11.94 19.16 12.14
CA ALA A 453 -10.57 18.73 12.38
C ALA A 453 -9.93 18.29 11.06
N ASP A 454 -8.61 18.41 10.97
CA ASP A 454 -7.78 18.11 9.81
C ASP A 454 -7.44 16.62 9.69
N GLY A 455 -7.70 15.84 10.73
CA GLY A 455 -7.44 14.41 10.76
C GLY A 455 -7.85 13.72 12.05
N VAL A 456 -7.67 12.41 12.08
CA VAL A 456 -7.97 11.52 13.20
C VAL A 456 -6.75 10.65 13.48
N ILE A 457 -6.34 10.57 14.74
CA ILE A 457 -5.29 9.67 15.21
C ILE A 457 -5.95 8.76 16.24
N ALA A 458 -6.19 7.50 15.87
CA ALA A 458 -6.69 6.50 16.79
C ALA A 458 -5.55 5.84 17.54
N ILE A 459 -5.74 5.65 18.85
CA ILE A 459 -4.76 5.14 19.79
C ILE A 459 -5.45 4.10 20.66
N ASN A 460 -5.05 2.84 20.51
CA ASN A 460 -5.47 1.77 21.41
C ASN A 460 -4.88 2.02 22.79
N ALA A 461 -5.66 1.70 23.83
CA ALA A 461 -5.23 1.91 25.22
C ALA A 461 -3.91 1.19 25.54
N THR A 462 -3.60 0.08 24.86
CA THR A 462 -2.31 -0.64 24.97
C THR A 462 -1.08 0.24 24.69
N ALA A 463 -1.21 1.29 23.89
CA ALA A 463 -0.14 2.25 23.64
C ALA A 463 0.28 3.03 24.90
N LEU A 464 -0.58 3.10 25.94
CA LEU A 464 -0.21 3.68 27.24
C LEU A 464 0.94 2.91 27.89
N ASN A 465 0.99 1.58 27.73
CA ASN A 465 2.07 0.77 28.29
C ASN A 465 3.41 1.14 27.66
N ARG A 466 3.44 1.41 26.35
CA ARG A 466 4.62 1.90 25.63
C ARG A 466 5.06 3.27 26.12
N ALA A 467 4.10 4.18 26.35
CA ALA A 467 4.42 5.49 26.92
C ALA A 467 5.05 5.33 28.31
N LEU A 468 4.48 4.47 29.16
CA LEU A 468 4.98 4.22 30.52
C LEU A 468 6.33 3.46 30.56
N GLU A 469 6.68 2.69 29.52
CA GLU A 469 8.02 2.15 29.35
C GLU A 469 9.07 3.24 29.15
N LEU A 470 8.71 4.31 28.43
CA LEU A 470 9.59 5.43 28.14
C LEU A 470 9.66 6.43 29.30
N THR A 471 8.51 6.78 29.88
CA THR A 471 8.42 7.78 30.96
C THR A 471 8.80 7.21 32.33
N GLY A 472 8.70 5.89 32.50
CA GLY A 472 8.59 5.27 33.82
C GLY A 472 7.23 5.54 34.47
N PRO A 473 7.02 5.07 35.72
CA PRO A 473 5.76 5.23 36.43
C PRO A 473 5.36 6.70 36.61
N VAL A 474 4.09 7.01 36.39
CA VAL A 474 3.51 8.34 36.52
C VAL A 474 2.63 8.43 37.77
N ALA A 475 2.85 9.46 38.59
CA ALA A 475 2.04 9.71 39.78
C ALA A 475 0.86 10.64 39.49
N ASP A 476 -0.37 10.17 39.70
CA ASP A 476 -1.56 11.02 39.79
C ASP A 476 -1.73 11.49 41.24
N LYS A 477 -1.17 12.66 41.53
CA LYS A 477 -1.21 13.28 42.86
C LYS A 477 -2.64 13.61 43.32
N LYS A 478 -3.57 13.88 42.41
CA LYS A 478 -4.96 14.23 42.78
C LYS A 478 -5.68 13.04 43.38
N ARG A 479 -5.43 11.84 42.85
CA ARG A 479 -6.06 10.59 43.30
C ARG A 479 -5.17 9.75 44.21
N GLY A 480 -3.91 10.14 44.40
CA GLY A 480 -2.94 9.38 45.19
C GLY A 480 -2.56 8.04 44.53
N LEU A 481 -2.54 7.99 43.19
CA LEU A 481 -2.29 6.77 42.42
C LEU A 481 -0.91 6.81 41.76
N ILE A 482 -0.33 5.63 41.56
CA ILE A 482 0.87 5.43 40.73
C ILE A 482 0.48 4.52 39.57
N LEU A 483 0.65 5.04 38.36
CA LEU A 483 0.40 4.34 37.11
C LEU A 483 1.72 3.84 36.56
N ALA A 484 1.90 2.53 36.59
CA ALA A 484 3.02 1.83 36.01
C ALA A 484 2.55 0.98 34.83
N LYS A 485 3.49 0.59 33.94
CA LYS A 485 3.21 -0.19 32.73
C LYS A 485 2.30 -1.40 32.97
N ASP A 486 2.48 -2.09 34.08
CA ASP A 486 1.81 -3.34 34.43
C ASP A 486 0.41 -3.15 35.05
N ASN A 487 0.10 -1.96 35.58
CA ASN A 487 -1.16 -1.73 36.31
C ASN A 487 -2.02 -0.60 35.73
N ALA A 488 -1.49 0.25 34.85
CA ALA A 488 -2.12 1.53 34.52
C ALA A 488 -3.50 1.37 33.88
N LEU A 489 -3.66 0.43 32.95
CA LEU A 489 -4.94 0.18 32.28
C LEU A 489 -6.04 -0.26 33.26
N ASP A 490 -5.71 -1.20 34.16
CA ASP A 490 -6.65 -1.67 35.17
C ASP A 490 -7.01 -0.58 36.19
N VAL A 491 -6.02 0.20 36.63
CA VAL A 491 -6.23 1.31 37.57
C VAL A 491 -7.12 2.37 36.93
N ILE A 492 -6.82 2.79 35.69
CA ILE A 492 -7.63 3.77 34.96
C ILE A 492 -9.04 3.23 34.73
N SER A 493 -9.19 1.97 34.31
CA SER A 493 -10.49 1.32 34.12
C SER A 493 -11.32 1.35 35.41
N LYS A 494 -10.72 1.01 36.56
CA LYS A 494 -11.39 1.06 37.87
C LYS A 494 -11.82 2.49 38.25
N VAL A 495 -10.98 3.48 38.03
CA VAL A 495 -11.32 4.89 38.30
C VAL A 495 -12.47 5.35 37.41
N VAL A 496 -12.40 5.04 36.11
CA VAL A 496 -13.44 5.39 35.13
C VAL A 496 -14.78 4.74 35.48
N GLU A 497 -14.77 3.48 35.91
CA GLU A 497 -16.00 2.70 36.12
C GLU A 497 -16.61 2.81 37.52
N PHE A 498 -15.78 3.01 38.55
CA PHE A 498 -16.21 2.97 39.95
C PHE A 498 -15.76 4.19 40.76
N GLY A 499 -14.96 5.08 40.18
CA GLY A 499 -14.49 6.29 40.83
C GLY A 499 -15.61 7.32 41.08
N PRO A 500 -15.38 8.27 42.01
CA PRO A 500 -16.36 9.27 42.37
C PRO A 500 -16.80 10.15 41.19
N GLU A 501 -15.90 10.44 40.23
CA GLU A 501 -16.17 11.32 39.09
C GLU A 501 -17.25 10.78 38.15
N LYS A 502 -17.52 9.47 38.15
CA LYS A 502 -18.64 8.88 37.40
C LYS A 502 -19.98 9.41 37.89
N LYS A 503 -20.12 9.67 39.20
CA LYS A 503 -21.34 10.26 39.79
C LYS A 503 -21.56 11.71 39.32
N ASP A 504 -20.46 12.42 39.06
CA ASP A 504 -20.47 13.79 38.53
C ASP A 504 -20.54 13.86 36.99
N LYS A 505 -20.79 12.72 36.33
CA LYS A 505 -20.80 12.58 34.86
C LYS A 505 -19.47 12.96 34.19
N LYS A 506 -18.36 12.80 34.90
CA LYS A 506 -16.99 13.08 34.44
C LYS A 506 -16.05 11.87 34.53
N PRO A 507 -16.47 10.66 34.12
CA PRO A 507 -15.68 9.44 34.31
C PRO A 507 -14.31 9.47 33.60
N LYS A 508 -14.11 10.33 32.59
CA LYS A 508 -12.84 10.47 31.85
C LYS A 508 -11.94 11.57 32.38
N GLN A 509 -12.25 12.18 33.53
CA GLN A 509 -11.44 13.25 34.13
C GLN A 509 -9.99 12.82 34.38
N ILE A 510 -9.75 11.56 34.77
CA ILE A 510 -8.39 11.02 34.93
C ILE A 510 -7.55 11.13 33.66
N LEU A 511 -8.14 10.90 32.48
CA LEU A 511 -7.45 11.04 31.20
C LEU A 511 -7.07 12.51 30.93
N SER A 512 -7.97 13.43 31.25
CA SER A 512 -7.69 14.87 31.17
C SER A 512 -6.58 15.33 32.12
N ASP A 513 -6.47 14.71 33.29
CA ASP A 513 -5.45 15.05 34.28
C ASP A 513 -4.07 14.47 33.91
N LEU A 514 -4.04 13.32 33.23
CA LEU A 514 -2.80 12.63 32.82
C LEU A 514 -2.24 13.15 31.50
N ALA A 515 -3.09 13.59 30.58
CA ALA A 515 -2.67 14.02 29.24
C ALA A 515 -1.55 15.08 29.24
N PRO A 516 -1.58 16.12 30.11
CA PRO A 516 -0.49 17.09 30.20
C PRO A 516 0.86 16.48 30.62
N ILE A 517 0.86 15.43 31.43
CA ILE A 517 2.10 14.79 31.91
C ILE A 517 2.83 14.11 30.73
N PHE A 518 2.09 13.34 29.92
CA PHE A 518 2.66 12.72 28.73
C PHE A 518 3.02 13.74 27.66
N ALA A 519 2.17 14.76 27.47
CA ALA A 519 2.45 15.84 26.52
C ALA A 519 3.75 16.58 26.85
N ASP A 520 3.99 16.91 28.13
CA ASP A 520 5.21 17.56 28.60
C ASP A 520 6.44 16.68 28.39
N TYR A 521 6.35 15.39 28.69
CA TYR A 521 7.44 14.44 28.42
C TYR A 521 7.82 14.39 26.94
N PHE A 522 6.83 14.20 26.04
CA PHE A 522 7.11 14.07 24.61
C PHE A 522 7.56 15.38 23.95
N GLN A 523 7.16 16.54 24.49
CA GLN A 523 7.66 17.84 24.03
C GLN A 523 9.10 18.13 24.47
N ASN A 524 9.54 17.54 25.58
CA ASN A 524 10.84 17.79 26.20
C ASN A 524 11.78 16.57 26.16
N LEU A 525 11.60 15.66 25.17
CA LEU A 525 12.45 14.50 24.97
C LEU A 525 13.93 14.90 24.88
N LYS A 526 14.79 14.23 25.64
CA LYS A 526 16.23 14.40 25.50
C LYS A 526 16.74 13.70 24.25
N ALA A 527 17.91 14.11 23.76
CA ALA A 527 18.53 13.52 22.57
C ALA A 527 18.68 11.98 22.67
N GLY A 528 19.04 11.46 23.86
CA GLY A 528 19.16 10.01 24.10
C GLY A 528 17.82 9.25 24.19
N GLU A 529 16.71 9.95 24.42
CA GLU A 529 15.35 9.38 24.56
C GLU A 529 14.57 9.40 23.24
N THR A 530 15.02 10.24 22.28
CA THR A 530 14.33 10.47 21.01
C THR A 530 14.27 9.23 20.13
N LEU A 531 15.40 8.52 19.95
CA LEU A 531 15.45 7.30 19.11
C LEU A 531 14.59 6.15 19.69
N PRO A 532 14.66 5.82 21.00
CA PRO A 532 13.75 4.87 21.62
C PRO A 532 12.27 5.24 21.46
N ALA A 533 11.91 6.52 21.64
CA ALA A 533 10.53 6.98 21.48
C ALA A 533 10.03 6.84 20.03
N LEU A 534 10.86 7.22 19.05
CA LEU A 534 10.54 7.07 17.64
C LEU A 534 10.38 5.60 17.23
N SER A 535 11.30 4.74 17.70
CA SER A 535 11.22 3.29 17.47
C SER A 535 9.91 2.71 18.03
N SER A 536 9.55 3.10 19.25
CA SER A 536 8.30 2.66 19.90
C SER A 536 7.05 3.14 19.15
N LEU A 537 7.05 4.38 18.64
CA LEU A 537 5.99 4.92 17.80
C LEU A 537 5.85 4.15 16.47
N LEU A 538 6.97 3.87 15.80
CA LEU A 538 6.96 3.11 14.55
C LEU A 538 6.43 1.68 14.76
N ASP A 539 6.84 1.00 15.83
CA ASP A 539 6.32 -0.34 16.18
C ASP A 539 4.81 -0.28 16.50
N ALA A 540 4.34 0.76 17.19
CA ALA A 540 2.91 0.96 17.47
C ALA A 540 2.09 1.21 16.18
N LEU A 541 2.62 1.96 15.22
CA LEU A 541 1.99 2.17 13.91
C LEU A 541 1.95 0.86 13.08
N GLN A 542 3.07 0.11 13.04
CA GLN A 542 3.17 -1.16 12.33
C GLN A 542 2.21 -2.23 12.91
N LYS A 543 2.09 -2.29 14.24
CA LYS A 543 1.17 -3.22 14.94
C LYS A 543 -0.28 -2.73 14.97
N LYS A 544 -0.57 -1.59 14.33
CA LYS A 544 -1.88 -0.92 14.30
C LYS A 544 -2.43 -0.58 15.68
N GLU A 545 -1.56 -0.38 16.67
CA GLU A 545 -1.96 0.20 17.95
C GLU A 545 -2.23 1.69 17.81
N ILE A 546 -1.60 2.33 16.83
CA ILE A 546 -1.88 3.70 16.40
C ILE A 546 -2.24 3.64 14.91
N GLN A 547 -3.32 4.33 14.53
CA GLN A 547 -3.76 4.46 13.14
C GLN A 547 -4.05 5.93 12.84
N VAL A 548 -3.69 6.39 11.65
CA VAL A 548 -3.77 7.82 11.29
C VAL A 548 -4.60 8.07 10.04
N TYR A 549 -5.33 9.16 10.02
CA TYR A 549 -6.07 9.64 8.87
C TYR A 549 -5.96 11.16 8.77
N PHE A 550 -5.70 11.67 7.58
CA PHE A 550 -5.58 13.10 7.31
C PHE A 550 -6.46 13.52 6.12
N ASN A 551 -7.07 14.71 6.20
CA ASN A 551 -7.88 15.27 5.11
C ASN A 551 -7.00 15.73 3.92
N ASP A 552 -5.74 16.08 4.19
CA ASP A 552 -4.76 16.39 3.15
C ASP A 552 -4.41 15.11 2.37
N LYS A 553 -4.77 15.07 1.08
CA LYS A 553 -4.65 13.86 0.25
C LYS A 553 -3.21 13.41 0.06
N ALA A 554 -2.27 14.34 -0.06
CA ALA A 554 -0.86 14.00 -0.25
C ALA A 554 -0.32 13.31 1.02
N THR A 555 -0.58 13.89 2.18
CA THR A 555 -0.25 13.33 3.49
C THR A 555 -0.90 11.95 3.68
N GLN A 556 -2.22 11.84 3.40
CA GLN A 556 -2.96 10.59 3.56
C GLN A 556 -2.41 9.46 2.68
N ASN A 557 -2.10 9.75 1.41
CA ASN A 557 -1.54 8.74 0.51
C ASN A 557 -0.20 8.20 1.02
N ILE A 558 0.66 9.08 1.57
CA ILE A 558 1.91 8.63 2.20
C ILE A 558 1.62 7.74 3.42
N MET A 559 0.68 8.12 4.30
CA MET A 559 0.33 7.24 5.43
C MET A 559 -0.23 5.89 5.00
N GLU A 560 -0.94 5.83 3.87
CA GLU A 560 -1.43 4.59 3.27
C GLU A 560 -0.29 3.73 2.68
N GLU A 561 0.67 4.34 1.97
CA GLU A 561 1.87 3.67 1.43
C GLU A 561 2.68 2.98 2.53
N PHE A 562 2.82 3.63 3.69
CA PHE A 562 3.51 3.07 4.85
C PHE A 562 2.64 2.09 5.69
N GLY A 563 1.36 1.90 5.33
CA GLY A 563 0.43 1.01 6.04
C GLY A 563 -0.11 1.57 7.37
N TRP A 564 0.23 2.81 7.72
CA TRP A 564 -0.14 3.46 8.99
C TRP A 564 -1.57 3.98 9.02
N ALA A 565 -2.19 4.10 7.85
CA ALA A 565 -3.58 4.47 7.73
C ALA A 565 -4.56 3.39 8.17
N GLY A 566 -4.10 2.14 8.39
CA GLY A 566 -4.99 1.02 8.74
C GLY A 566 -6.12 0.78 7.73
N LYS A 567 -5.84 1.09 6.47
CA LYS A 567 -6.71 0.83 5.32
C LYS A 567 -6.81 -0.68 5.06
N MET A 568 -7.93 -1.14 4.53
CA MET A 568 -8.00 -2.50 4.01
C MET A 568 -7.04 -2.67 2.83
N ALA A 569 -6.22 -3.73 2.84
CA ALA A 569 -5.18 -3.91 1.84
C ALA A 569 -5.80 -4.12 0.45
N ASN A 570 -5.22 -3.44 -0.53
CA ASN A 570 -5.48 -3.75 -1.92
C ASN A 570 -4.82 -5.08 -2.27
N THR A 571 -5.53 -5.93 -3.01
CA THR A 571 -5.00 -7.20 -3.48
C THR A 571 -5.02 -7.27 -5.01
N TYR A 572 -4.07 -8.01 -5.57
CA TYR A 572 -4.09 -8.33 -7.00
C TYR A 572 -5.27 -9.25 -7.34
N PRO A 573 -5.73 -9.29 -8.61
CA PRO A 573 -6.89 -10.11 -8.99
C PRO A 573 -6.76 -11.61 -8.70
N ASP A 574 -5.54 -12.14 -8.55
CA ASP A 574 -5.26 -13.55 -8.24
C ASP A 574 -4.53 -13.75 -6.92
N GLN A 575 -4.69 -12.81 -5.99
CA GLN A 575 -4.11 -12.83 -4.65
C GLN A 575 -5.22 -13.01 -3.62
N ASP A 576 -5.08 -14.05 -2.80
CA ASP A 576 -6.01 -14.35 -1.73
C ASP A 576 -5.86 -13.38 -0.56
N TYR A 577 -6.95 -13.18 0.17
CA TYR A 577 -7.08 -12.20 1.23
C TYR A 577 -7.93 -12.74 2.37
N LEU A 578 -7.46 -12.55 3.60
CA LEU A 578 -8.24 -12.88 4.78
C LEU A 578 -8.08 -11.79 5.84
N MET A 579 -9.20 -11.22 6.28
CA MET A 579 -9.26 -10.38 7.48
C MET A 579 -10.46 -10.81 8.32
N VAL A 580 -10.21 -11.20 9.57
CA VAL A 580 -11.25 -11.52 10.55
C VAL A 580 -11.45 -10.32 11.45
N VAL A 581 -12.68 -9.77 11.46
CA VAL A 581 -13.03 -8.56 12.21
C VAL A 581 -14.11 -8.88 13.22
N ASN A 582 -13.77 -8.69 14.50
CA ASN A 582 -14.67 -8.82 15.63
C ASN A 582 -15.27 -7.46 16.00
N SER A 583 -16.51 -7.47 16.46
CA SER A 583 -17.19 -6.29 17.00
C SER A 583 -18.09 -6.73 18.15
N ASN A 584 -17.62 -6.54 19.38
CA ASN A 584 -18.34 -6.92 20.59
C ASN A 584 -19.46 -5.90 20.87
N LEU A 585 -20.70 -6.22 20.50
CA LEU A 585 -21.81 -5.29 20.59
C LEU A 585 -22.56 -5.38 21.93
N GLN A 586 -22.28 -6.39 22.74
CA GLN A 586 -22.71 -6.56 24.13
C GLN A 586 -21.73 -7.50 24.85
N GLY A 587 -21.45 -7.24 26.12
CA GLY A 587 -20.48 -8.05 26.87
C GLY A 587 -19.44 -7.24 27.64
N GLN A 588 -19.62 -5.91 27.70
CA GLN A 588 -18.71 -5.01 28.40
C GLN A 588 -17.26 -5.30 27.99
N LYS A 589 -16.33 -5.34 28.95
CA LYS A 589 -14.88 -5.45 28.71
C LYS A 589 -14.42 -6.91 28.51
N SER A 590 -15.30 -7.82 28.10
CA SER A 590 -15.01 -9.26 28.04
C SER A 590 -13.89 -9.63 27.06
N ASP A 591 -13.59 -8.82 26.04
CA ASP A 591 -12.49 -9.10 25.10
C ASP A 591 -11.12 -9.10 25.79
N ALA A 592 -10.97 -8.46 26.95
CA ALA A 592 -9.76 -8.58 27.78
C ALA A 592 -9.42 -10.04 28.13
N ALA A 593 -10.42 -10.92 28.14
CA ALA A 593 -10.30 -12.32 28.48
C ALA A 593 -10.65 -13.25 27.30
N ILE A 594 -10.71 -12.75 26.07
CA ILE A 594 -10.90 -13.58 24.88
C ILE A 594 -9.54 -13.90 24.24
N SER A 595 -9.32 -15.18 23.95
CA SER A 595 -8.25 -15.63 23.04
C SER A 595 -8.85 -16.16 21.74
N GLN A 596 -8.25 -15.82 20.60
CA GLN A 596 -8.72 -16.19 19.28
C GLN A 596 -7.67 -17.00 18.50
N LEU A 597 -8.10 -18.09 17.87
CA LEU A 597 -7.36 -18.84 16.85
C LEU A 597 -8.11 -18.76 15.53
N VAL A 598 -7.39 -18.47 14.45
CA VAL A 598 -7.90 -18.49 13.08
C VAL A 598 -7.11 -19.57 12.32
N SER A 599 -7.80 -20.62 11.89
CA SER A 599 -7.24 -21.69 11.07
C SER A 599 -7.76 -21.55 9.65
N HIS A 600 -6.87 -21.35 8.69
CA HIS A 600 -7.19 -21.21 7.28
C HIS A 600 -6.71 -22.43 6.48
N GLN A 601 -7.49 -22.88 5.49
CA GLN A 601 -7.04 -23.91 4.56
C GLN A 601 -7.54 -23.56 3.16
N ALA A 602 -6.63 -23.48 2.19
CA ALA A 602 -6.97 -23.34 0.78
C ALA A 602 -6.69 -24.64 0.03
N VAL A 603 -7.69 -25.16 -0.67
CA VAL A 603 -7.60 -26.41 -1.44
C VAL A 603 -7.91 -26.14 -2.91
N ALA A 604 -6.88 -26.21 -3.74
CA ALA A 604 -7.01 -26.16 -5.19
C ALA A 604 -7.55 -27.51 -5.71
N GLN A 605 -8.68 -27.47 -6.40
CA GLN A 605 -9.34 -28.61 -7.01
C GLN A 605 -8.71 -28.97 -8.36
N ALA A 606 -9.07 -30.14 -8.90
CA ALA A 606 -8.55 -30.60 -10.20
C ALA A 606 -8.94 -29.70 -11.39
N ASP A 607 -10.09 -29.03 -11.31
CA ASP A 607 -10.54 -28.03 -12.29
C ASP A 607 -9.89 -26.65 -12.11
N GLY A 608 -9.03 -26.52 -11.10
CA GLY A 608 -8.34 -25.29 -10.72
C GLY A 608 -9.14 -24.35 -9.82
N SER A 609 -10.40 -24.63 -9.50
CA SER A 609 -11.12 -23.85 -8.49
C SER A 609 -10.42 -23.97 -7.13
N ILE A 610 -10.45 -22.91 -6.33
CA ILE A 610 -9.84 -22.91 -4.99
C ILE A 610 -10.97 -22.74 -3.98
N ILE A 611 -11.06 -23.68 -3.04
CA ILE A 611 -12.01 -23.66 -1.93
C ILE A 611 -11.23 -23.41 -0.65
N ASP A 612 -11.62 -22.36 0.06
CA ASP A 612 -11.04 -22.02 1.34
C ASP A 612 -12.00 -22.42 2.46
N SER A 613 -11.46 -22.96 3.54
CA SER A 613 -12.14 -23.11 4.83
C SER A 613 -11.42 -22.24 5.87
N VAL A 614 -12.20 -21.42 6.57
CA VAL A 614 -11.75 -20.58 7.68
C VAL A 614 -12.52 -20.98 8.92
N VAL A 615 -11.80 -21.54 9.89
CA VAL A 615 -12.31 -21.87 11.21
C VAL A 615 -11.82 -20.83 12.20
N ILE A 616 -12.74 -20.28 12.99
CA ILE A 616 -12.42 -19.29 14.02
C ILE A 616 -12.87 -19.83 15.36
N GLU A 617 -11.91 -19.99 16.27
CA GLU A 617 -12.15 -20.43 17.64
C GLU A 617 -11.92 -19.25 18.60
N ARG A 618 -12.93 -18.93 19.39
CA ARG A 618 -12.87 -17.90 20.45
C ARG A 618 -13.09 -18.56 21.79
N LYS A 619 -12.09 -18.49 22.66
CA LYS A 619 -12.17 -18.99 24.03
C LYS A 619 -12.25 -17.84 25.00
N HIS A 620 -13.26 -17.87 25.87
CA HIS A 620 -13.40 -16.90 26.94
C HIS A 620 -12.77 -17.43 28.23
N ASN A 621 -11.60 -16.89 28.57
CA ASN A 621 -10.80 -17.25 29.74
C ASN A 621 -11.23 -16.52 31.03
N GLY A 622 -12.34 -15.76 30.99
CA GLY A 622 -12.85 -15.01 32.13
C GLY A 622 -13.67 -15.88 33.06
N VAL A 623 -13.86 -15.42 34.29
CA VAL A 623 -14.63 -16.14 35.30
C VAL A 623 -16.10 -15.69 35.24
N PRO A 624 -17.09 -16.60 35.12
CA PRO A 624 -18.49 -16.23 35.13
C PRO A 624 -18.86 -15.36 36.34
N GLY A 625 -19.50 -14.21 36.08
CA GLY A 625 -19.94 -13.28 37.12
C GLY A 625 -18.88 -12.27 37.58
N GLU A 626 -17.63 -12.36 37.07
CA GLU A 626 -16.65 -11.31 37.26
C GLU A 626 -17.15 -9.97 36.65
N PRO A 627 -17.11 -8.86 37.40
CA PRO A 627 -17.53 -7.56 36.88
C PRO A 627 -16.72 -7.17 35.65
N LEU A 628 -17.42 -6.64 34.63
CA LEU A 628 -16.87 -6.16 33.35
C LEU A 628 -16.26 -7.26 32.45
N TYR A 629 -15.41 -8.15 32.98
CA TYR A 629 -14.62 -9.09 32.21
C TYR A 629 -15.28 -10.46 32.06
N GLY A 630 -16.07 -10.90 33.03
CA GLY A 630 -16.76 -12.20 33.04
C GLY A 630 -18.19 -12.15 32.52
N GLN A 631 -18.44 -11.29 31.53
CA GLN A 631 -19.75 -11.12 30.90
C GLN A 631 -19.77 -11.85 29.55
N THR A 632 -20.93 -12.38 29.16
CA THR A 632 -21.14 -13.00 27.85
C THR A 632 -20.66 -12.07 26.72
N ASN A 633 -19.70 -12.55 25.92
CA ASN A 633 -19.21 -11.82 24.74
C ASN A 633 -20.17 -12.08 23.58
N ILE A 634 -20.86 -11.04 23.11
CA ILE A 634 -21.76 -11.10 21.94
C ILE A 634 -21.10 -10.32 20.81
N ASP A 635 -20.48 -11.07 19.91
CA ASP A 635 -19.68 -10.54 18.82
C ASP A 635 -20.43 -10.64 17.48
N TYR A 636 -20.34 -9.57 16.68
CA TYR A 636 -20.68 -9.64 15.27
C TYR A 636 -19.40 -9.78 14.46
N ILE A 637 -19.10 -11.01 14.06
CA ILE A 637 -17.89 -11.36 13.35
C ILE A 637 -18.08 -11.16 11.85
N ARG A 638 -17.10 -10.56 11.19
CA ARG A 638 -17.05 -10.38 9.74
C ARG A 638 -15.75 -10.95 9.19
N VAL A 639 -15.86 -11.85 8.22
CA VAL A 639 -14.71 -12.40 7.48
C VAL A 639 -14.66 -11.76 6.11
N TYR A 640 -13.60 -10.98 5.85
CA TYR A 640 -13.38 -10.32 4.56
C TYR A 640 -12.43 -11.14 3.71
N VAL A 641 -12.85 -11.39 2.48
CA VAL A 641 -12.19 -12.24 1.49
C VAL A 641 -12.16 -11.52 0.13
N PRO A 642 -11.47 -12.04 -0.90
CA PRO A 642 -11.42 -11.39 -2.19
C PRO A 642 -12.81 -11.08 -2.77
N ALA A 643 -12.95 -9.93 -3.44
CA ALA A 643 -14.21 -9.56 -4.07
C ALA A 643 -14.63 -10.61 -5.11
N GLY A 644 -15.89 -11.04 -5.06
CA GLY A 644 -16.42 -12.08 -5.93
C GLY A 644 -16.37 -13.50 -5.35
N SER A 645 -15.70 -13.73 -4.22
CA SER A 645 -15.71 -15.05 -3.57
C SER A 645 -17.13 -15.49 -3.19
N GLU A 646 -17.46 -16.75 -3.43
CA GLU A 646 -18.81 -17.29 -3.22
C GLU A 646 -18.87 -18.11 -1.94
N LEU A 647 -19.78 -17.74 -1.01
CA LEU A 647 -20.02 -18.52 0.19
C LEU A 647 -20.65 -19.88 -0.18
N LYS A 648 -20.02 -20.98 0.24
CA LYS A 648 -20.53 -22.35 0.03
C LYS A 648 -21.28 -22.87 1.25
N SER A 649 -20.74 -22.62 2.44
CA SER A 649 -21.39 -22.93 3.71
C SER A 649 -20.84 -22.09 4.84
N ALA A 650 -21.65 -21.87 5.87
CA ALA A 650 -21.23 -21.25 7.12
C ALA A 650 -21.92 -21.97 8.29
N SER A 651 -21.23 -22.22 9.41
CA SER A 651 -21.78 -22.94 10.56
C SER A 651 -21.20 -22.49 11.91
N GLY A 652 -21.88 -22.87 13.00
CA GLY A 652 -21.44 -22.60 14.38
C GLY A 652 -21.96 -21.30 15.02
N PHE A 653 -22.83 -20.55 14.32
CA PHE A 653 -23.33 -19.25 14.76
C PHE A 653 -24.51 -19.36 15.74
N VAL A 654 -24.61 -18.37 16.63
CA VAL A 654 -25.70 -18.24 17.58
C VAL A 654 -26.25 -16.82 17.53
N TRP A 655 -27.52 -16.69 17.14
CA TRP A 655 -28.17 -15.40 17.02
C TRP A 655 -28.60 -14.86 18.40
N PRO A 656 -28.38 -13.56 18.71
CA PRO A 656 -28.90 -12.95 19.93
C PRO A 656 -30.43 -12.93 19.93
N ASP A 657 -31.05 -12.96 21.11
CA ASP A 657 -32.52 -12.81 21.22
C ASP A 657 -32.99 -11.53 20.50
N GLU A 658 -33.88 -11.70 19.51
CA GLU A 658 -34.43 -10.62 18.68
C GLU A 658 -35.02 -9.47 19.51
N LYS A 659 -35.57 -9.77 20.69
CA LYS A 659 -36.15 -8.77 21.59
C LYS A 659 -35.13 -7.79 22.15
N LYS A 660 -33.83 -8.11 22.09
CA LYS A 660 -32.74 -7.22 22.52
C LYS A 660 -32.42 -6.15 21.48
N PHE A 661 -32.80 -6.35 20.22
CA PHE A 661 -32.58 -5.37 19.16
C PHE A 661 -33.52 -4.18 19.32
N LYS A 662 -32.97 -2.98 19.16
CA LYS A 662 -33.67 -1.72 19.39
C LYS A 662 -34.10 -1.14 18.05
N ALA A 663 -35.41 -1.04 17.80
CA ALA A 663 -35.91 -0.41 16.59
C ALA A 663 -35.58 1.10 16.56
N PRO A 664 -35.03 1.63 15.44
CA PRO A 664 -34.90 3.07 15.23
C PRO A 664 -36.27 3.74 15.21
N ALA A 665 -36.32 5.04 15.56
CA ALA A 665 -37.55 5.79 15.36
C ALA A 665 -37.76 6.08 13.87
N ALA A 666 -39.01 6.12 13.39
CA ALA A 666 -39.33 6.27 11.97
C ALA A 666 -38.79 7.57 11.31
N PHE A 667 -38.43 8.58 12.11
CA PHE A 667 -37.86 9.83 11.62
C PHE A 667 -36.32 9.80 11.53
N TYR A 668 -35.67 8.71 11.93
CA TYR A 668 -34.23 8.56 11.79
C TYR A 668 -33.88 8.41 10.31
N GLN A 669 -32.81 9.08 9.89
CA GLN A 669 -32.36 9.11 8.50
C GLN A 669 -31.43 7.94 8.24
N LYS A 670 -31.57 7.32 7.07
CA LYS A 670 -30.58 6.38 6.57
C LYS A 670 -29.31 7.12 6.18
N ASP A 671 -28.17 6.52 6.49
CA ASP A 671 -26.88 7.12 6.18
C ASP A 671 -26.42 6.74 4.76
N ALA A 672 -26.26 7.74 3.89
CA ALA A 672 -25.84 7.51 2.51
C ALA A 672 -24.38 7.04 2.40
N PHE A 673 -23.52 7.42 3.36
CA PHE A 673 -22.12 7.00 3.39
C PHE A 673 -22.03 5.50 3.70
N LEU A 674 -22.74 5.02 4.72
CA LEU A 674 -22.91 3.59 5.00
C LEU A 674 -23.47 2.83 3.79
N ALA A 675 -24.57 3.29 3.19
CA ALA A 675 -25.18 2.62 2.05
C ALA A 675 -24.28 2.57 0.79
N GLY A 676 -23.35 3.53 0.65
CA GLY A 676 -22.37 3.53 -0.44
C GLY A 676 -21.23 2.54 -0.24
N LEU A 677 -20.87 2.25 1.02
CA LEU A 677 -19.76 1.37 1.39
C LEU A 677 -20.19 -0.08 1.63
N GLU A 678 -21.36 -0.30 2.23
CA GLU A 678 -21.91 -1.63 2.50
C GLU A 678 -23.03 -2.00 1.56
N LYS A 679 -22.72 -2.86 0.59
CA LYS A 679 -23.69 -3.36 -0.38
C LYS A 679 -24.11 -4.77 -0.03
N GLU A 680 -25.33 -4.92 0.46
CA GLU A 680 -25.89 -6.25 0.74
C GLU A 680 -26.15 -7.02 -0.56
N ILE A 681 -25.58 -8.22 -0.63
CA ILE A 681 -25.70 -9.12 -1.78
C ILE A 681 -26.76 -10.19 -1.51
N ALA A 682 -26.68 -10.82 -0.33
CA ALA A 682 -27.57 -11.89 0.06
C ALA A 682 -27.54 -12.11 1.58
N ILE A 683 -28.50 -12.89 2.07
CA ILE A 683 -28.45 -13.55 3.37
C ILE A 683 -28.56 -15.05 3.07
N ASP A 684 -27.61 -15.85 3.56
CA ASP A 684 -27.68 -17.31 3.39
C ASP A 684 -28.82 -17.87 4.26
N ASP A 685 -29.83 -18.46 3.62
CA ASP A 685 -31.05 -18.93 4.29
C ASP A 685 -30.79 -20.03 5.35
N ARG A 686 -29.66 -20.73 5.27
CA ARG A 686 -29.34 -21.84 6.17
C ARG A 686 -28.66 -21.37 7.46
N SER A 687 -27.72 -20.44 7.34
CA SER A 687 -26.88 -19.97 8.44
C SER A 687 -27.26 -18.59 8.96
N GLY A 688 -28.08 -17.84 8.22
CA GLY A 688 -28.35 -16.42 8.49
C GLY A 688 -27.16 -15.50 8.20
N THR A 689 -26.11 -16.01 7.54
CA THR A 689 -24.90 -15.24 7.25
C THR A 689 -25.22 -14.13 6.26
N ARG A 690 -24.95 -12.89 6.66
CA ARG A 690 -25.08 -11.71 5.81
C ARG A 690 -23.88 -11.65 4.87
N VAL A 691 -24.15 -11.49 3.58
CA VAL A 691 -23.13 -11.41 2.53
C VAL A 691 -23.15 -10.00 1.96
N THR A 692 -22.03 -9.28 2.06
CA THR A 692 -21.89 -7.90 1.61
C THR A 692 -20.67 -7.73 0.71
N ASP A 693 -20.70 -6.74 -0.19
CA ASP A 693 -19.51 -6.20 -0.85
C ASP A 693 -19.13 -4.88 -0.16
N GLU A 694 -17.89 -4.81 0.35
CA GLU A 694 -17.36 -3.71 1.15
C GLU A 694 -15.88 -3.49 0.79
N PHE A 695 -15.45 -2.25 0.54
CA PHE A 695 -14.02 -1.91 0.34
C PHE A 695 -13.27 -2.75 -0.72
N GLY A 696 -13.96 -3.16 -1.79
CA GLY A 696 -13.38 -4.04 -2.82
C GLY A 696 -13.10 -5.46 -2.33
N LYS A 697 -13.86 -5.91 -1.32
CA LYS A 697 -13.84 -7.24 -0.72
C LYS A 697 -15.27 -7.79 -0.63
N ARG A 698 -15.37 -9.10 -0.52
CA ARG A 698 -16.59 -9.80 -0.11
C ARG A 698 -16.51 -10.02 1.40
N ALA A 699 -17.58 -9.74 2.12
CA ALA A 699 -17.64 -9.97 3.57
C ALA A 699 -18.76 -10.96 3.92
N PHE A 700 -18.45 -11.86 4.85
CA PHE A 700 -19.40 -12.80 5.45
C PHE A 700 -19.55 -12.44 6.94
N GLY A 701 -20.73 -11.93 7.30
CA GLY A 701 -21.02 -11.41 8.64
C GLY A 701 -22.08 -12.21 9.38
N ASN A 702 -21.80 -12.63 10.62
CA ASN A 702 -22.76 -13.36 11.45
C ASN A 702 -22.45 -13.20 12.95
N TRP A 703 -23.32 -13.71 13.82
CA TRP A 703 -23.20 -13.57 15.27
C TRP A 703 -22.50 -14.76 15.93
N LEU A 704 -21.64 -14.45 16.88
CA LEU A 704 -20.95 -15.40 17.72
C LEU A 704 -21.09 -15.00 19.18
N ILE A 705 -21.60 -15.93 19.99
CA ILE A 705 -21.75 -15.74 21.43
C ILE A 705 -20.78 -16.67 22.14
N THR A 706 -19.94 -16.11 23.01
CA THR A 706 -18.98 -16.87 23.82
C THR A 706 -19.20 -16.56 25.29
N GLU A 707 -19.68 -17.56 26.03
CA GLU A 707 -19.88 -17.46 27.47
C GLU A 707 -18.55 -17.60 28.23
N PRO A 708 -18.41 -16.97 29.42
CA PRO A 708 -17.21 -17.12 30.25
C PRO A 708 -16.90 -18.58 30.59
N GLY A 709 -15.65 -18.99 30.41
CA GLY A 709 -15.19 -20.37 30.59
C GLY A 709 -15.48 -21.30 29.41
N GLN A 710 -16.12 -20.83 28.33
CA GLN A 710 -16.44 -21.64 27.16
C GLN A 710 -15.60 -21.27 25.93
N THR A 711 -15.61 -22.16 24.94
CA THR A 711 -15.05 -21.93 23.60
C THR A 711 -16.18 -22.00 22.59
N SER A 712 -16.28 -21.00 21.73
CA SER A 712 -17.15 -21.00 20.57
C SER A 712 -16.32 -21.19 19.30
N ARG A 713 -16.86 -21.91 18.33
CA ARG A 713 -16.18 -22.25 17.08
C ARG A 713 -17.13 -22.03 15.91
N VAL A 714 -16.68 -21.28 14.92
CA VAL A 714 -17.42 -21.03 13.67
C VAL A 714 -16.58 -21.42 12.47
N GLU A 715 -17.25 -21.75 11.36
CA GLU A 715 -16.59 -22.10 10.11
C GLU A 715 -17.27 -21.37 8.94
N PHE A 716 -16.44 -20.82 8.05
CA PHE A 716 -16.84 -20.32 6.73
C PHE A 716 -16.11 -21.11 5.66
N VAL A 717 -16.85 -21.64 4.69
CA VAL A 717 -16.29 -22.27 3.50
C VAL A 717 -16.71 -21.47 2.28
N TYR A 718 -15.76 -21.02 1.48
CA TYR A 718 -16.02 -20.20 0.30
C TYR A 718 -15.11 -20.58 -0.86
N GLN A 719 -15.52 -20.21 -2.07
CA GLN A 719 -14.75 -20.43 -3.28
C GLN A 719 -14.19 -19.10 -3.79
N LEU A 720 -12.90 -19.08 -4.15
CA LEU A 720 -12.24 -17.92 -4.74
C LEU A 720 -12.72 -17.65 -6.19
N PRO A 721 -12.70 -16.39 -6.65
CA PRO A 721 -13.25 -16.00 -7.95
C PRO A 721 -12.31 -16.24 -9.14
N TRP A 722 -11.17 -16.90 -8.94
CA TRP A 722 -10.22 -17.27 -9.99
C TRP A 722 -9.79 -18.73 -9.88
N LEU A 723 -9.16 -19.22 -10.94
CA LEU A 723 -8.59 -20.57 -11.00
C LEU A 723 -7.09 -20.53 -10.68
N ALA A 724 -6.59 -21.54 -9.97
CA ALA A 724 -5.19 -21.76 -9.65
C ALA A 724 -4.31 -21.86 -10.91
N PHE A 725 -4.82 -22.52 -11.96
CA PHE A 725 -4.05 -22.98 -13.14
C PHE A 725 -4.30 -22.21 -14.45
N ALA A 726 -4.85 -20.98 -14.39
CA ALA A 726 -5.22 -20.25 -15.61
C ALA A 726 -4.02 -19.96 -16.55
N ALA A 727 -4.16 -20.22 -17.85
CA ALA A 727 -3.09 -20.22 -18.85
C ALA A 727 -2.36 -18.86 -19.04
N ASP A 728 -3.03 -17.73 -18.80
CA ASP A 728 -2.42 -16.40 -18.89
C ASP A 728 -1.38 -16.13 -17.78
N LYS A 729 -1.38 -16.94 -16.70
CA LYS A 729 -0.39 -16.85 -15.62
C LYS A 729 1.02 -17.22 -16.08
N ALA A 730 1.15 -18.16 -17.03
CA ALA A 730 2.45 -18.62 -17.55
C ALA A 730 3.25 -17.51 -18.26
N ASN A 731 2.59 -16.56 -18.95
CA ASN A 731 3.28 -15.48 -19.67
C ASN A 731 3.88 -14.39 -18.76
N SER A 732 3.37 -14.23 -17.53
CA SER A 732 3.82 -13.21 -16.57
C SER A 732 5.09 -13.59 -15.80
N LEU A 733 5.56 -14.83 -15.96
CA LEU A 733 6.58 -15.46 -15.10
C LEU A 733 7.95 -15.63 -15.77
N LYS A 734 8.18 -15.02 -16.94
CA LYS A 734 9.46 -15.12 -17.68
C LYS A 734 10.71 -14.76 -16.85
N TRP A 735 10.58 -13.88 -15.87
CA TRP A 735 11.69 -13.52 -14.98
C TRP A 735 12.01 -14.63 -13.98
N ALA A 736 10.98 -15.33 -13.48
CA ALA A 736 11.13 -16.39 -12.50
C ALA A 736 11.54 -17.72 -13.17
N GLU A 737 11.03 -18.02 -14.37
CA GLU A 737 11.55 -19.12 -15.22
C GLU A 737 13.07 -18.96 -15.45
N LYS A 738 13.54 -17.73 -15.63
CA LYS A 738 14.97 -17.40 -15.81
C LYS A 738 15.81 -17.61 -14.54
N ILE A 739 15.20 -17.54 -13.34
CA ILE A 739 15.87 -17.72 -12.05
C ILE A 739 15.82 -19.19 -11.59
N PHE A 740 14.68 -19.87 -11.79
CA PHE A 740 14.42 -21.19 -11.22
C PHE A 740 14.56 -22.35 -12.23
N GLY A 741 14.74 -22.07 -13.52
CA GLY A 741 15.12 -23.09 -14.52
C GLY A 741 14.02 -24.04 -14.97
N GLY A 742 12.76 -23.80 -14.59
CA GLY A 742 11.56 -24.59 -14.95
C GLY A 742 10.38 -23.70 -15.36
N ALA A 743 9.37 -24.31 -16.01
CA ALA A 743 8.14 -23.63 -16.42
C ALA A 743 7.17 -23.55 -15.23
N ILE A 744 7.21 -22.43 -14.51
CA ILE A 744 6.35 -22.18 -13.36
C ILE A 744 4.89 -22.20 -13.82
N SER A 745 4.11 -23.14 -13.28
CA SER A 745 2.75 -23.43 -13.77
C SER A 745 1.65 -22.96 -12.82
N ALA A 746 1.94 -22.75 -11.52
CA ALA A 746 0.99 -22.19 -10.56
C ALA A 746 1.66 -21.33 -9.48
N ARG A 747 0.92 -20.31 -9.01
CA ARG A 747 1.27 -19.49 -7.84
C ARG A 747 0.04 -19.33 -6.96
N TYR A 748 0.25 -19.26 -5.66
CA TYR A 748 -0.76 -18.90 -4.68
C TYR A 748 -0.14 -17.99 -3.63
N GLN A 749 -0.87 -16.95 -3.26
CA GLN A 749 -0.42 -15.99 -2.26
C GLN A 749 -1.59 -15.59 -1.39
N LEU A 750 -1.43 -15.68 -0.08
CA LEU A 750 -2.39 -15.27 0.93
C LEU A 750 -1.89 -14.01 1.64
N VAL A 751 -2.73 -12.99 1.68
CA VAL A 751 -2.57 -11.80 2.53
C VAL A 751 -3.50 -11.94 3.73
N ALA A 752 -2.96 -12.20 4.92
CA ALA A 752 -3.72 -12.15 6.16
C ALA A 752 -3.53 -10.80 6.84
N GLN A 753 -4.60 -10.02 6.90
CA GLN A 753 -4.59 -8.68 7.50
C GLN A 753 -5.09 -8.73 8.94
N LYS A 754 -4.31 -8.12 9.85
CA LYS A 754 -4.64 -8.00 11.26
C LYS A 754 -5.77 -6.99 11.49
N GLN A 755 -6.68 -7.33 12.40
CA GLN A 755 -7.57 -6.37 13.06
C GLN A 755 -6.82 -5.65 14.19
N SER A 756 -6.84 -4.32 14.18
CA SER A 756 -6.34 -3.52 15.30
C SER A 756 -7.00 -3.92 16.62
N GLY A 757 -6.23 -3.95 17.70
CA GLY A 757 -6.71 -4.31 19.04
C GLY A 757 -6.91 -5.81 19.29
N VAL A 758 -6.70 -6.67 18.29
CA VAL A 758 -6.79 -8.14 18.43
C VAL A 758 -5.48 -8.79 18.01
N GLU A 759 -4.97 -9.68 18.85
CA GLU A 759 -3.85 -10.57 18.51
C GLU A 759 -4.40 -11.99 18.34
N SER A 760 -4.53 -12.43 17.09
CA SER A 760 -5.01 -13.78 16.78
C SER A 760 -3.84 -14.74 16.64
N ALA A 761 -3.93 -15.92 17.23
CA ALA A 761 -3.16 -17.05 16.74
C ALA A 761 -3.66 -17.38 15.32
N PHE A 762 -2.75 -17.68 14.42
CA PHE A 762 -3.02 -17.92 13.01
C PHE A 762 -2.23 -19.12 12.51
N GLU A 763 -2.91 -20.02 11.81
CA GLU A 763 -2.31 -21.14 11.09
C GLU A 763 -2.96 -21.28 9.72
N SER A 764 -2.21 -21.83 8.77
CA SER A 764 -2.72 -22.00 7.41
C SER A 764 -2.19 -23.26 6.73
N GLN A 765 -2.97 -23.81 5.81
CA GLN A 765 -2.54 -24.89 4.93
C GLN A 765 -2.92 -24.61 3.47
N PHE A 766 -2.03 -24.94 2.54
CA PHE A 766 -2.24 -24.81 1.10
C PHE A 766 -2.09 -26.18 0.46
N ILE A 767 -3.15 -26.70 -0.17
CA ILE A 767 -3.19 -28.05 -0.74
C ILE A 767 -3.51 -27.98 -2.23
N PHE A 768 -2.67 -28.60 -3.05
CA PHE A 768 -2.86 -28.74 -4.50
C PHE A 768 -3.13 -30.20 -4.90
N PRO A 769 -3.67 -30.46 -6.11
CA PRO A 769 -3.85 -31.82 -6.59
C PRO A 769 -2.51 -32.59 -6.68
N ALA A 770 -2.58 -33.92 -6.73
CA ALA A 770 -1.39 -34.75 -6.99
C ALA A 770 -0.73 -34.40 -8.34
N GLY A 771 0.59 -34.53 -8.42
CA GLY A 771 1.40 -34.12 -9.58
C GLY A 771 1.77 -32.64 -9.61
N TRP A 772 1.52 -31.91 -8.51
CA TRP A 772 2.04 -30.56 -8.29
C TRP A 772 3.06 -30.59 -7.17
N THR A 773 4.26 -30.07 -7.45
CA THR A 773 5.36 -30.04 -6.48
C THR A 773 5.71 -28.59 -6.16
N PRO A 774 5.82 -28.19 -4.89
CA PRO A 774 6.26 -26.86 -4.55
C PRO A 774 7.75 -26.67 -4.83
N VAL A 775 8.11 -25.59 -5.52
CA VAL A 775 9.50 -25.27 -5.90
C VAL A 775 10.05 -24.06 -5.16
N TRP A 776 9.16 -23.19 -4.64
CA TRP A 776 9.57 -22.01 -3.89
C TRP A 776 8.48 -21.58 -2.90
N ARG A 777 8.91 -21.00 -1.77
CA ARG A 777 8.04 -20.41 -0.76
C ARG A 777 8.62 -19.12 -0.19
N GLN A 778 7.73 -18.28 0.33
CA GLN A 778 8.07 -17.14 1.18
C GLN A 778 6.98 -16.96 2.24
N GLY A 779 7.40 -16.64 3.46
CA GLY A 779 6.51 -16.39 4.59
C GLY A 779 7.04 -17.03 5.86
N GLU A 780 6.73 -16.40 6.99
CA GLU A 780 7.10 -16.87 8.32
C GLU A 780 6.48 -18.23 8.61
N ASN A 781 7.19 -19.12 9.32
CA ASN A 781 6.67 -20.40 9.80
C ASN A 781 6.10 -21.34 8.71
N MET A 782 6.47 -21.11 7.45
CA MET A 782 5.99 -21.90 6.32
C MET A 782 6.93 -23.07 6.00
N THR A 783 6.38 -24.27 5.86
CA THR A 783 7.10 -25.50 5.50
C THR A 783 6.46 -26.15 4.28
N LEU A 784 7.29 -26.64 3.34
CA LEU A 784 6.78 -27.32 2.14
C LEU A 784 6.28 -28.73 2.47
N ALA A 785 5.17 -29.11 1.85
CA ALA A 785 4.59 -30.45 1.89
C ALA A 785 4.67 -31.11 0.50
N GLY A 786 4.26 -32.36 0.36
CA GLY A 786 4.38 -33.11 -0.91
C GLY A 786 3.66 -32.44 -2.10
N ASN A 787 2.51 -31.83 -1.85
CA ASN A 787 1.64 -31.17 -2.84
C ASN A 787 1.21 -29.77 -2.40
N GLY A 788 2.04 -29.06 -1.63
CA GLY A 788 1.59 -27.80 -1.03
C GLY A 788 2.53 -27.26 0.04
N ALA A 789 1.96 -26.58 1.02
CA ALA A 789 2.71 -26.08 2.17
C ALA A 789 1.81 -25.87 3.39
N ASP A 790 2.43 -25.94 4.56
CA ASP A 790 1.81 -25.68 5.86
C ASP A 790 2.46 -24.45 6.50
N VAL A 791 1.66 -23.66 7.20
CA VAL A 791 2.08 -22.55 8.04
C VAL A 791 1.76 -22.93 9.47
N SER A 792 2.79 -23.27 10.26
CA SER A 792 2.59 -23.58 11.68
C SER A 792 2.15 -22.34 12.44
N GLN A 793 1.36 -22.55 13.51
CA GLN A 793 0.78 -21.48 14.30
C GLN A 793 1.77 -20.34 14.60
N THR A 794 1.38 -19.12 14.25
CA THR A 794 2.09 -17.86 14.52
C THR A 794 1.11 -16.83 15.08
N MET A 795 1.59 -15.75 15.68
CA MET A 795 0.73 -14.64 16.10
C MET A 795 0.57 -13.63 14.96
N LEU A 796 -0.66 -13.24 14.65
CA LEU A 796 -0.97 -12.17 13.70
C LEU A 796 -0.89 -10.81 14.42
N ASP A 797 0.33 -10.40 14.76
CA ASP A 797 0.66 -9.13 15.43
C ASP A 797 0.86 -7.97 14.44
N THR A 798 1.09 -8.28 13.18
CA THR A 798 1.17 -7.42 12.00
C THR A 798 0.44 -8.09 10.82
N ASP A 799 0.29 -7.39 9.71
CA ASP A 799 -0.21 -8.01 8.47
C ASP A 799 0.85 -8.98 7.92
N LYS A 800 0.44 -10.18 7.48
CA LYS A 800 1.35 -11.23 7.02
C LYS A 800 1.01 -11.69 5.61
N ILE A 801 2.04 -12.08 4.87
CA ILE A 801 1.92 -12.57 3.49
C ILE A 801 2.67 -13.90 3.36
N TRP A 802 1.98 -14.91 2.81
CA TRP A 802 2.57 -16.20 2.44
C TRP A 802 2.43 -16.42 0.95
N SER A 803 3.51 -16.88 0.31
CA SER A 803 3.57 -17.10 -1.13
C SER A 803 4.12 -18.49 -1.41
N LEU A 804 3.47 -19.20 -2.33
CA LEU A 804 3.83 -20.53 -2.78
C LEU A 804 3.88 -20.56 -4.30
N VAL A 805 4.94 -21.17 -4.84
CA VAL A 805 5.09 -21.42 -6.27
C VAL A 805 5.24 -22.91 -6.50
N LEU A 806 4.48 -23.43 -7.45
CA LEU A 806 4.44 -24.85 -7.78
C LEU A 806 4.71 -25.08 -9.26
N GLU A 807 5.31 -26.24 -9.53
CA GLU A 807 5.48 -26.79 -10.86
C GLU A 807 4.63 -28.05 -11.00
N LYS A 808 4.20 -28.32 -12.22
CA LYS A 808 3.48 -29.55 -12.56
C LYS A 808 4.50 -30.58 -13.03
N GLU A 809 4.45 -31.78 -12.45
CA GLU A 809 5.31 -32.92 -12.79
C GLU A 809 5.14 -33.40 -14.24
#